data_AF-A0A1I6IMC1-F1
#
_entry.id   AF-A0A1I6IMC1-F1
#
_cell.length_a   1.000
_cell.length_b   1.000
_cell.length_c   1.000
_cell.angle_alpha   90.00
_cell.angle_beta   90.00
_cell.angle_gamma   90.00
#
_symmetry.space_group_name_H-M   'P 1'
#
loop_
_entity.id
_entity.type
_entity.pdbx_description
1 polymer ?
#
loop_
_entity_poly.entity_id
_entity_poly.type
_entity_poly.pdbx_seq_one_letter_code
_entity_poly.pdbx_strand_id
1 'polypeptide(L)'
;MIRISQLRMSISYTEEDLRRKASKILNIPEDRISEIHLIRRSLDARKKEDIHYSFALNLSVRGDEAAIVRKCRDRSVSVSRDRAYQFPLPGQKVMKTRPVIIGFGPAGMTAALNLARAGYRPIVLERGEKVEKRTEKVRSFWEGGPLDPESNVQFGEGGAGTFSDGKLNTMVKDPLGRNREVLKMFAEAGADPDICYVNNPHIGTDVLIGVVRNIRKEILALGGEIRFGTKFSGLLTENDAAGNRRVSGVMLSTGEAIPAETVILAIGHSARDTFRILSGQNLGMEPKPFAVGVRVQHPQSMINQSQYGRAEAGEFGEASYKLTYTAANGRGVYSFCMCPGGIVVNASSEKGMLAVNGMSNSRRDSGTANSAIIVTVRPEDFEGDDVLRGMSFQQSLEKAAYEAGNGAIPVQLLEDFRSGRISDHFGEVKPVFGGKYTFGDVRHIFPDEIAESLTEGMDHFGRIIEGFDRPDTVIAGVESRTSSPVRIPRDKDSLESVACRGLFPCGEGAGYAGGITSAAMDGLKCAEKIAEQYSPGNALITKKDLRAEVAERRKNTSEKDREQWKKGLFENLTGVMDDVLGDGKTVYAYVSVHGEADTEAIIRHLLKRGIRVAVPRVEKDAAGKTMHFYYISGPQDLERGGFDLLEPKSGCEQADDKTCPVITPGVAFCDEGWRCGYGGGFYDRFFAAEPDHKRIAIAYEQQFFDTVPHADFDLRPDRIVTEKRILRFDESPEKSRKTSD
;
A
#
# COMPACT_ATOMS: atom_id res chain seq x y z
N MET A 1 -26.33 -10.37 7.78
CA MET A 1 -25.68 -11.20 8.81
C MET A 1 -26.28 -10.89 10.17
N ILE A 2 -26.23 -11.88 11.07
CA ILE A 2 -26.58 -11.70 12.49
C ILE A 2 -25.34 -11.35 13.30
N ARG A 3 -25.41 -10.28 14.09
CA ARG A 3 -24.37 -9.82 15.02
C ARG A 3 -24.59 -10.41 16.40
N ILE A 4 -23.56 -11.02 17.00
CA ILE A 4 -23.49 -11.29 18.44
C ILE A 4 -22.35 -10.45 19.01
N SER A 5 -22.60 -9.60 20.01
CA SER A 5 -21.62 -8.56 20.42
C SER A 5 -20.78 -8.89 21.66
N GLN A 6 -21.19 -9.86 22.48
CA GLN A 6 -20.54 -10.19 23.76
C GLN A 6 -20.55 -11.70 24.03
N LEU A 7 -20.04 -12.48 23.08
CA LEU A 7 -19.96 -13.92 23.24
C LEU A 7 -18.71 -14.26 24.08
N ARG A 8 -18.92 -14.71 25.33
CA ARG A 8 -17.85 -15.08 26.25
C ARG A 8 -17.38 -16.51 26.04
N MET A 9 -16.07 -16.69 25.99
CA MET A 9 -15.41 -17.98 25.86
C MET A 9 -14.29 -18.11 26.88
N SER A 10 -14.04 -19.36 27.32
CA SER A 10 -12.83 -19.68 28.06
C SER A 10 -11.59 -19.45 27.19
N ILE A 11 -10.42 -19.44 27.83
CA ILE A 11 -9.14 -19.22 27.17
C ILE A 11 -8.84 -20.35 26.17
N SER A 12 -9.15 -21.59 26.55
CA SER A 12 -8.91 -22.80 25.76
C SER A 12 -10.03 -23.10 24.74
N TYR A 13 -10.64 -22.08 24.14
CA TYR A 13 -11.77 -22.28 23.24
C TYR A 13 -11.34 -22.83 21.89
N THR A 14 -12.23 -23.61 21.26
CA THR A 14 -12.11 -23.99 19.85
C THR A 14 -13.09 -23.22 18.96
N GLU A 15 -12.86 -23.22 17.65
CA GLU A 15 -13.82 -22.62 16.70
C GLU A 15 -15.19 -23.34 16.75
N GLU A 16 -15.21 -24.64 16.98
CA GLU A 16 -16.44 -25.40 17.20
C GLU A 16 -17.21 -24.91 18.44
N ASP A 17 -16.50 -24.54 19.50
CA ASP A 17 -17.14 -24.00 20.70
C ASP A 17 -17.79 -22.63 20.43
N LEU A 18 -17.19 -21.79 19.59
CA LEU A 18 -17.81 -20.53 19.14
C LEU A 18 -19.12 -20.79 18.40
N ARG A 19 -19.11 -21.73 17.44
CA ARG A 19 -20.29 -22.12 16.66
C ARG A 19 -21.39 -22.68 17.55
N ARG A 20 -21.06 -23.60 18.44
CA ARG A 20 -21.98 -24.21 19.42
C ARG A 20 -22.59 -23.15 20.34
N LYS A 21 -21.78 -22.21 20.84
CA LYS A 21 -22.25 -21.12 21.69
C LYS A 21 -23.18 -20.17 20.92
N ALA A 22 -22.83 -19.81 19.69
CA ALA A 22 -23.64 -18.97 18.82
C ALA A 22 -24.99 -19.62 18.47
N SER A 23 -24.99 -20.91 18.12
CA SER A 23 -26.19 -21.70 17.87
C SER A 23 -27.14 -21.70 19.06
N LYS A 24 -26.63 -21.91 20.28
CA LYS A 24 -27.41 -21.86 21.53
C LYS A 24 -28.02 -20.48 21.77
N ILE A 25 -27.26 -19.40 21.57
CA ILE A 25 -27.76 -18.02 21.74
C ILE A 25 -28.88 -17.73 20.72
N LEU A 26 -28.68 -18.10 19.45
CA LEU A 26 -29.65 -17.87 18.39
C LEU A 26 -30.85 -18.82 18.40
N ASN A 27 -30.80 -19.90 19.19
CA ASN A 27 -31.77 -20.98 19.22
C ASN A 27 -32.03 -21.57 17.82
N ILE A 28 -30.95 -21.87 17.10
CA ILE A 28 -30.97 -22.52 15.78
C ILE A 28 -29.99 -23.70 15.74
N PRO A 29 -30.22 -24.73 14.93
CA PRO A 29 -29.22 -25.77 14.65
C PRO A 29 -27.88 -25.22 14.15
N GLU A 30 -26.76 -25.87 14.52
CA GLU A 30 -25.40 -25.43 14.16
C GLU A 30 -25.14 -25.42 12.64
N ASP A 31 -25.77 -26.34 11.90
CA ASP A 31 -25.68 -26.47 10.44
C ASP A 31 -26.38 -25.35 9.66
N ARG A 32 -27.23 -24.56 10.34
CA ARG A 32 -27.81 -23.35 9.77
C ARG A 32 -26.83 -22.18 9.75
N ILE A 33 -25.76 -22.22 10.54
CA ILE A 33 -24.70 -21.21 10.49
C ILE A 33 -23.79 -21.57 9.32
N SER A 34 -23.80 -20.79 8.24
CA SER A 34 -22.93 -21.07 7.09
C SER A 34 -21.52 -20.52 7.32
N GLU A 35 -21.39 -19.35 7.92
CA GLU A 35 -20.10 -18.69 8.13
C GLU A 35 -20.05 -17.94 9.46
N ILE A 36 -18.86 -17.85 10.05
CA ILE A 36 -18.56 -17.06 11.24
C ILE A 36 -17.47 -16.06 10.88
N HIS A 37 -17.79 -14.77 10.99
CA HIS A 37 -16.88 -13.66 10.77
C HIS A 37 -16.50 -13.05 12.12
N LEU A 38 -15.24 -13.26 12.54
CA LEU A 38 -14.70 -12.61 13.73
C LEU A 38 -14.57 -11.10 13.48
N ILE A 39 -15.13 -10.30 14.38
CA ILE A 39 -15.15 -8.84 14.22
C ILE A 39 -14.44 -8.17 15.38
N ARG A 40 -14.47 -8.81 16.56
CA ARG A 40 -13.65 -8.40 17.69
C ARG A 40 -13.34 -9.60 18.57
N ARG A 41 -12.10 -9.70 19.04
CA ARG A 41 -11.65 -10.56 20.14
C ARG A 41 -10.93 -9.67 21.16
N SER A 42 -11.43 -9.62 22.38
CA SER A 42 -10.79 -8.92 23.50
C SER A 42 -10.60 -9.85 24.69
N LEU A 43 -9.42 -9.80 25.30
CA LEU A 43 -9.15 -10.44 26.59
C LEU A 43 -9.71 -9.56 27.72
N ASP A 44 -10.62 -10.11 28.52
CA ASP A 44 -11.07 -9.48 29.76
C ASP A 44 -10.25 -10.06 30.91
N ALA A 45 -9.34 -9.24 31.45
CA ALA A 45 -8.48 -9.61 32.57
C ALA A 45 -8.74 -8.72 33.81
N ARG A 46 -9.93 -8.10 33.91
CA ARG A 46 -10.26 -7.22 35.05
C ARG A 46 -10.34 -7.97 36.38
N LYS A 47 -10.73 -9.24 36.34
CA LYS A 47 -10.69 -10.18 37.46
C LYS A 47 -9.63 -11.23 37.17
N LYS A 48 -8.59 -11.27 38.01
CA LYS A 48 -7.40 -12.12 37.78
C LYS A 48 -7.76 -13.61 37.85
N GLU A 49 -8.77 -13.95 38.62
CA GLU A 49 -9.35 -15.28 38.79
C GLU A 49 -10.34 -15.70 37.68
N ASP A 50 -10.77 -14.77 36.81
CA ASP A 50 -11.79 -15.00 35.77
C ASP A 50 -11.38 -14.32 34.44
N ILE A 51 -10.22 -14.72 33.92
CA ILE A 51 -9.71 -14.24 32.64
C ILE A 51 -10.41 -15.00 31.51
N HIS A 52 -11.04 -14.28 30.59
CA HIS A 52 -11.79 -14.87 29.49
C HIS A 52 -11.75 -14.02 28.22
N TYR A 53 -12.04 -14.63 27.07
CA TYR A 53 -12.22 -13.90 25.82
C TYR A 53 -13.66 -13.44 25.65
N SER A 54 -13.83 -12.24 25.14
CA SER A 54 -15.11 -11.69 24.69
C SER A 54 -15.05 -11.43 23.18
N PHE A 55 -16.01 -12.01 22.47
CA PHE A 55 -16.11 -11.95 21.01
C PHE A 55 -17.28 -11.09 20.55
N ALA A 56 -17.04 -10.35 19.46
CA ALA A 56 -18.08 -9.89 18.57
C ALA A 56 -18.00 -10.66 17.24
N LEU A 57 -19.09 -11.30 16.84
CA LEU A 57 -19.18 -12.17 15.67
C LEU A 57 -20.27 -11.69 14.71
N ASN A 58 -20.04 -11.84 13.42
CA ASN A 58 -21.07 -11.79 12.40
C ASN A 58 -21.31 -13.19 11.85
N LEU A 59 -22.56 -13.58 11.75
CA LEU A 59 -22.96 -14.92 11.35
C LEU A 59 -23.78 -14.82 10.07
N SER A 60 -23.35 -15.54 9.04
CA SER A 60 -24.19 -15.83 7.89
C SER A 60 -25.02 -17.06 8.25
N VAL A 61 -26.34 -16.96 8.15
CA VAL A 61 -27.24 -18.08 8.50
C VAL A 61 -28.20 -18.39 7.35
N ARG A 62 -28.49 -19.67 7.13
CA ARG A 62 -29.48 -20.11 6.14
C ARG A 62 -30.89 -19.76 6.62
N GLY A 63 -31.64 -18.98 5.84
CA GLY A 63 -33.02 -18.56 6.13
C GLY A 63 -33.14 -17.07 6.46
N ASP A 64 -34.30 -16.65 6.98
CA ASP A 64 -34.55 -15.23 7.31
C ASP A 64 -33.82 -14.82 8.61
N GLU A 65 -32.68 -14.14 8.44
CA GLU A 65 -31.86 -13.62 9.53
C GLU A 65 -32.63 -12.64 10.43
N ALA A 66 -33.47 -11.78 9.85
CA ALA A 66 -34.22 -10.78 10.61
C ALA A 66 -35.30 -11.44 11.47
N ALA A 67 -35.93 -12.51 10.97
CA ALA A 67 -36.86 -13.31 11.75
C ALA A 67 -36.17 -14.05 12.91
N ILE A 68 -34.95 -14.58 12.70
CA ILE A 68 -34.17 -15.24 13.76
C ILE A 68 -33.84 -14.24 14.87
N VAL A 69 -33.30 -13.07 14.53
CA VAL A 69 -32.96 -12.02 15.52
C VAL A 69 -34.20 -11.60 16.31
N ARG A 70 -35.35 -11.40 15.64
CA ARG A 70 -36.61 -11.03 16.29
C ARG A 70 -37.09 -12.08 17.29
N LYS A 71 -36.84 -13.37 17.03
CA LYS A 71 -37.20 -14.49 17.91
C LYS A 71 -36.22 -14.71 19.06
N CYS A 72 -34.94 -14.40 18.86
CA CYS A 72 -33.84 -14.67 19.81
C CYS A 72 -33.99 -13.91 21.15
N ARG A 73 -34.62 -12.71 21.18
CA ARG A 73 -34.86 -11.86 22.38
C ARG A 73 -33.62 -11.52 23.24
N ASP A 74 -32.43 -12.03 22.91
CA ASP A 74 -31.17 -11.71 23.55
C ASP A 74 -30.68 -10.32 23.13
N ARG A 75 -30.32 -9.46 24.10
CA ARG A 75 -29.90 -8.07 23.86
C ARG A 75 -28.54 -7.96 23.18
N SER A 76 -27.72 -9.01 23.22
CA SER A 76 -26.42 -9.06 22.56
C SER A 76 -26.51 -9.35 21.05
N VAL A 77 -27.71 -9.73 20.58
CA VAL A 77 -27.98 -10.15 19.21
C VAL A 77 -28.69 -9.04 18.42
N SER A 78 -28.18 -8.73 17.23
CA SER A 78 -28.79 -7.74 16.34
C SER A 78 -28.59 -8.10 14.86
N VAL A 79 -29.32 -7.45 13.96
CA VAL A 79 -29.05 -7.55 12.53
C VAL A 79 -27.87 -6.62 12.19
N SER A 80 -26.77 -7.17 11.68
CA SER A 80 -25.66 -6.36 11.17
C SER A 80 -25.94 -5.90 9.75
N ARG A 81 -25.71 -4.60 9.51
CA ARG A 81 -25.69 -3.96 8.19
C ARG A 81 -24.31 -3.39 7.91
N ASP A 82 -23.26 -4.15 8.22
CA ASP A 82 -21.89 -3.70 7.98
C ASP A 82 -21.73 -3.46 6.47
N ARG A 83 -21.44 -2.22 6.09
CA ARG A 83 -21.07 -1.88 4.73
C ARG A 83 -19.57 -2.11 4.57
N ALA A 84 -19.19 -2.85 3.55
CA ALA A 84 -17.80 -2.93 3.14
C ALA A 84 -17.32 -1.52 2.76
N TYR A 85 -16.06 -1.23 3.10
CA TYR A 85 -15.42 -0.01 2.62
C TYR A 85 -15.41 -0.01 1.08
N GLN A 86 -15.63 1.17 0.50
CA GLN A 86 -15.56 1.37 -0.95
C GLN A 86 -14.74 2.63 -1.21
N PHE A 87 -13.69 2.47 -2.01
CA PHE A 87 -12.94 3.60 -2.55
C PHE A 87 -13.84 4.38 -3.53
N PRO A 88 -13.84 5.73 -3.51
CA PRO A 88 -14.75 6.53 -4.32
C PRO A 88 -14.53 6.32 -5.81
N LEU A 89 -15.61 6.48 -6.57
CA LEU A 89 -15.54 6.51 -8.03
C LEU A 89 -14.73 7.74 -8.50
N PRO A 90 -13.97 7.63 -9.60
CA PRO A 90 -13.23 8.75 -10.16
C PRO A 90 -14.11 9.97 -10.46
N GLY A 91 -13.61 11.15 -10.12
CA GLY A 91 -14.21 12.44 -10.42
C GLY A 91 -14.14 12.81 -11.90
N GLN A 92 -14.68 13.98 -12.23
CA GLN A 92 -14.83 14.41 -13.63
C GLN A 92 -13.57 15.08 -14.21
N LYS A 93 -12.66 15.60 -13.36
CA LYS A 93 -11.49 16.35 -13.84
C LYS A 93 -10.36 15.39 -14.24
N VAL A 94 -9.99 15.34 -15.51
CA VAL A 94 -8.86 14.52 -15.96
C VAL A 94 -7.55 15.04 -15.36
N MET A 95 -6.80 14.17 -14.67
CA MET A 95 -5.53 14.51 -14.05
C MET A 95 -4.39 14.57 -15.07
N LYS A 96 -3.86 15.76 -15.35
CA LYS A 96 -2.83 16.02 -16.38
C LYS A 96 -1.46 15.44 -16.03
N THR A 97 -1.17 15.27 -14.74
CA THR A 97 0.13 14.83 -14.22
C THR A 97 -0.08 13.79 -13.13
N ARG A 98 0.80 12.78 -13.06
CA ARG A 98 0.73 11.74 -12.02
C ARG A 98 0.79 12.37 -10.62
N PRO A 99 -0.01 11.91 -9.65
CA PRO A 99 0.01 12.48 -8.30
C PRO A 99 1.34 12.11 -7.63
N VAL A 100 1.94 13.08 -6.93
CA VAL A 100 3.21 12.92 -6.23
C VAL A 100 2.96 12.76 -4.74
N ILE A 101 3.69 11.84 -4.10
CA ILE A 101 3.59 11.55 -2.67
C ILE A 101 4.99 11.68 -2.07
N ILE A 102 5.15 12.55 -1.08
CA ILE A 102 6.42 12.76 -0.40
C ILE A 102 6.44 11.96 0.90
N GLY A 103 7.31 10.96 0.97
CA GLY A 103 7.45 10.03 2.09
C GLY A 103 6.70 8.72 1.88
N PHE A 104 7.34 7.62 2.26
CA PHE A 104 6.80 6.25 2.15
C PHE A 104 6.60 5.59 3.52
N GLY A 105 6.16 6.38 4.51
CA GLY A 105 5.61 5.89 5.78
C GLY A 105 4.15 5.41 5.64
N PRO A 106 3.45 5.05 6.73
CA PRO A 106 2.10 4.50 6.67
C PRO A 106 1.11 5.38 5.88
N ALA A 107 1.13 6.70 6.08
CA ALA A 107 0.29 7.63 5.34
C ALA A 107 0.56 7.61 3.83
N GLY A 108 1.82 7.84 3.43
CA GLY A 108 2.20 7.88 2.02
C GLY A 108 2.03 6.54 1.31
N MET A 109 2.37 5.44 1.98
CA MET A 109 2.23 4.08 1.46
C MET A 109 0.77 3.69 1.24
N THR A 110 -0.12 3.97 2.19
CA THR A 110 -1.56 3.70 2.01
C THR A 110 -2.17 4.57 0.92
N ALA A 111 -1.79 5.86 0.84
CA ALA A 111 -2.24 6.74 -0.23
C ALA A 111 -1.77 6.23 -1.61
N ALA A 112 -0.49 5.86 -1.72
CA ALA A 112 0.10 5.35 -2.95
C ALA A 112 -0.57 4.07 -3.42
N LEU A 113 -0.77 3.10 -2.53
CA LEU A 113 -1.40 1.83 -2.88
C LEU A 113 -2.83 2.02 -3.39
N ASN A 114 -3.64 2.81 -2.69
CA ASN A 114 -5.04 2.99 -3.08
C ASN A 114 -5.17 3.80 -4.38
N LEU A 115 -4.33 4.82 -4.58
CA LEU A 115 -4.25 5.53 -5.87
C LEU A 115 -3.76 4.60 -6.99
N ALA A 116 -2.79 3.72 -6.74
CA ALA A 116 -2.31 2.74 -7.72
C ALA A 116 -3.39 1.72 -8.07
N ARG A 117 -4.10 1.15 -7.08
CA ARG A 117 -5.26 0.26 -7.27
C ARG A 117 -6.37 0.92 -8.08
N ALA A 118 -6.52 2.25 -7.96
CA ALA A 118 -7.47 3.04 -8.74
C ALA A 118 -6.91 3.59 -10.08
N GLY A 119 -5.70 3.18 -10.48
CA GLY A 119 -5.12 3.50 -11.80
C GLY A 119 -4.44 4.86 -11.93
N TYR A 120 -4.21 5.59 -10.83
CA TYR A 120 -3.56 6.91 -10.86
C TYR A 120 -2.04 6.86 -11.01
N ARG A 121 -1.42 5.68 -10.89
CA ARG A 121 0.03 5.47 -11.08
C ARG A 121 0.89 6.49 -10.32
N PRO A 122 0.74 6.63 -8.98
CA PRO A 122 1.41 7.68 -8.22
C PRO A 122 2.94 7.59 -8.31
N ILE A 123 3.62 8.73 -8.11
CA ILE A 123 5.08 8.81 -7.92
C ILE A 123 5.34 9.06 -6.44
N VAL A 124 5.99 8.12 -5.77
CA VAL A 124 6.43 8.26 -4.39
C VAL A 124 7.90 8.65 -4.34
N LEU A 125 8.21 9.68 -3.57
CA LEU A 125 9.57 10.16 -3.31
C LEU A 125 9.92 9.89 -1.85
N GLU A 126 10.84 8.97 -1.61
CA GLU A 126 11.32 8.60 -0.28
C GLU A 126 12.80 8.97 -0.14
N ARG A 127 13.12 9.77 0.88
CA ARG A 127 14.49 10.24 1.12
C ARG A 127 15.42 9.09 1.52
N GLY A 128 14.91 8.13 2.28
CA GLY A 128 15.69 6.99 2.75
C GLY A 128 15.67 5.82 1.80
N GLU A 129 16.21 4.70 2.28
CA GLU A 129 16.43 3.51 1.45
C GLU A 129 15.30 2.49 1.54
N LYS A 130 15.34 1.54 0.61
CA LYS A 130 14.55 0.30 0.67
C LYS A 130 14.82 -0.42 1.99
N VAL A 131 13.81 -1.13 2.49
CA VAL A 131 13.79 -1.70 3.83
C VAL A 131 14.95 -2.66 4.06
N GLU A 132 15.39 -3.39 3.03
CA GLU A 132 16.50 -4.35 3.15
C GLU A 132 17.81 -3.65 3.57
N LYS A 133 18.23 -2.63 2.80
CA LYS A 133 19.43 -1.84 3.10
C LYS A 133 19.27 -0.99 4.35
N ARG A 134 18.07 -0.44 4.55
CA ARG A 134 17.73 0.34 5.75
C ARG A 134 17.91 -0.50 7.02
N THR A 135 17.44 -1.75 7.02
CA THR A 135 17.59 -2.66 8.15
C THR A 135 19.06 -2.95 8.45
N GLU A 136 19.89 -3.17 7.43
CA GLU A 136 21.35 -3.37 7.59
C GLU A 136 22.00 -2.15 8.27
N LYS A 137 21.70 -0.93 7.80
CA LYS A 137 22.26 0.30 8.38
C LYS A 137 21.78 0.57 9.79
N VAL A 138 20.49 0.37 10.08
CA VAL A 138 19.94 0.53 11.43
C VAL A 138 20.57 -0.45 12.41
N ARG A 139 20.73 -1.72 12.01
CA ARG A 139 21.43 -2.72 12.84
C ARG A 139 22.89 -2.34 13.06
N SER A 140 23.61 -1.97 12.00
CA SER A 140 25.00 -1.52 12.10
C SER A 140 25.14 -0.33 13.04
N PHE A 141 24.24 0.65 12.97
CA PHE A 141 24.21 1.78 13.91
C PHE A 141 23.99 1.32 15.35
N TRP A 142 23.05 0.41 15.59
CA TRP A 142 22.80 -0.14 16.93
C TRP A 142 23.97 -0.97 17.48
N GLU A 143 24.74 -1.62 16.61
CA GLU A 143 25.97 -2.36 16.95
C GLU A 143 27.18 -1.43 17.14
N GLY A 144 26.99 -0.11 16.99
CA GLY A 144 28.00 0.91 17.26
C GLY A 144 28.72 1.47 16.02
N GLY A 145 28.21 1.18 14.83
CA GLY A 145 28.55 1.86 13.59
C GLY A 145 28.03 3.31 13.54
N PRO A 146 28.38 4.08 12.51
CA PRO A 146 27.97 5.48 12.39
C PRO A 146 26.49 5.61 12.04
N LEU A 147 25.86 6.69 12.51
CA LEU A 147 24.52 7.08 12.09
C LEU A 147 24.53 7.55 10.62
N ASP A 148 23.63 7.01 9.81
CA ASP A 148 23.27 7.57 8.51
C ASP A 148 22.03 8.50 8.67
N PRO A 149 22.18 9.83 8.49
CA PRO A 149 21.06 10.77 8.65
C PRO A 149 19.93 10.60 7.63
N GLU A 150 20.16 9.90 6.52
CA GLU A 150 19.15 9.69 5.48
C GLU A 150 18.55 8.27 5.51
N SER A 151 19.14 7.32 6.25
CA SER A 151 18.68 5.93 6.35
C SER A 151 18.80 5.41 7.78
N ASN A 152 17.71 5.54 8.54
CA ASN A 152 17.70 5.30 9.99
C ASN A 152 16.30 4.89 10.48
N VAL A 153 16.09 4.85 11.80
CA VAL A 153 14.80 4.50 12.41
C VAL A 153 13.65 5.40 11.93
N GLN A 154 13.94 6.64 11.53
CA GLN A 154 12.94 7.61 11.07
C GLN A 154 12.70 7.55 9.56
N PHE A 155 13.76 7.42 8.76
CA PHE A 155 13.72 7.60 7.31
C PHE A 155 14.02 6.34 6.50
N GLY A 156 13.27 6.15 5.41
CA GLY A 156 13.31 4.98 4.53
C GLY A 156 11.97 4.25 4.45
N GLU A 157 11.96 3.12 3.74
CA GLU A 157 10.76 2.34 3.44
C GLU A 157 9.96 1.97 4.70
N GLY A 158 8.68 2.35 4.74
CA GLY A 158 7.78 2.17 5.88
C GLY A 158 7.86 3.27 6.95
N GLY A 159 8.76 4.25 6.79
CA GLY A 159 8.92 5.39 7.70
C GLY A 159 9.24 4.98 9.14
N ALA A 160 8.82 5.79 10.12
CA ALA A 160 9.04 5.50 11.54
C ALA A 160 8.30 4.25 12.06
N GLY A 161 7.32 3.72 11.30
CA GLY A 161 6.55 2.56 11.69
C GLY A 161 7.33 1.24 11.64
N THR A 162 8.35 1.13 10.79
CA THR A 162 9.03 -0.14 10.48
C THR A 162 9.72 -0.77 11.69
N PHE A 163 10.47 0.02 12.47
CA PHE A 163 11.21 -0.45 13.65
C PHE A 163 10.44 -0.13 14.92
N SER A 164 9.23 -0.69 15.04
CA SER A 164 8.33 -0.53 16.18
C SER A 164 7.68 -1.85 16.56
N ASP A 165 6.95 -1.89 17.67
CA ASP A 165 6.05 -3.03 18.00
C ASP A 165 4.90 -3.17 16.97
N GLY A 166 4.67 -2.16 16.12
CA GLY A 166 3.66 -2.24 15.07
C GLY A 166 2.24 -2.20 15.62
N LYS A 167 2.00 -1.45 16.70
CA LYS A 167 0.67 -1.31 17.31
C LYS A 167 -0.30 -0.60 16.38
N LEU A 168 -1.49 -1.18 16.22
CA LEU A 168 -2.47 -0.70 15.24
C LEU A 168 -3.74 -0.10 15.87
N ASN A 169 -3.73 0.11 17.19
CA ASN A 169 -4.84 0.73 17.90
C ASN A 169 -5.05 2.18 17.45
N THR A 170 -6.31 2.57 17.28
CA THR A 170 -6.69 3.95 16.97
C THR A 170 -7.96 4.34 17.71
N MET A 171 -8.03 5.60 18.14
CA MET A 171 -9.22 6.21 18.75
C MET A 171 -10.05 6.99 17.73
N VAL A 172 -9.63 7.00 16.46
CA VAL A 172 -10.34 7.70 15.38
C VAL A 172 -11.68 7.02 15.14
N LYS A 173 -12.77 7.76 15.36
CA LYS A 173 -14.12 7.32 14.97
C LYS A 173 -14.22 7.31 13.45
N ASP A 174 -14.59 6.18 12.89
CA ASP A 174 -14.61 5.99 11.44
C ASP A 174 -15.87 5.24 11.00
N PRO A 175 -16.92 5.98 10.58
CA PRO A 175 -18.17 5.37 10.14
C PRO A 175 -18.08 4.73 8.76
N LEU A 176 -17.00 4.96 8.00
CA LEU A 176 -16.86 4.49 6.62
C LEU A 176 -16.02 3.20 6.49
N GLY A 177 -15.41 2.72 7.58
CA GLY A 177 -14.70 1.43 7.60
C GLY A 177 -13.26 1.46 7.06
N ARG A 178 -12.65 2.64 6.89
CA ARG A 178 -11.24 2.83 6.53
C ARG A 178 -10.27 2.14 7.49
N ASN A 179 -10.55 2.13 8.79
CA ASN A 179 -9.70 1.44 9.75
C ASN A 179 -9.60 -0.06 9.40
N ARG A 180 -10.75 -0.70 9.15
CA ARG A 180 -10.80 -2.11 8.76
C ARG A 180 -10.11 -2.35 7.43
N GLU A 181 -10.25 -1.44 6.46
CA GLU A 181 -9.55 -1.53 5.18
C GLU A 181 -8.03 -1.45 5.35
N VAL A 182 -7.52 -0.55 6.19
CA VAL A 182 -6.08 -0.45 6.50
C VAL A 182 -5.55 -1.74 7.14
N LEU A 183 -6.29 -2.33 8.09
CA LEU A 183 -5.90 -3.60 8.70
C LEU A 183 -5.89 -4.74 7.68
N LYS A 184 -6.90 -4.79 6.81
CA LYS A 184 -6.99 -5.77 5.71
C LYS A 184 -5.82 -5.64 4.74
N MET A 185 -5.46 -4.41 4.37
CA MET A 185 -4.30 -4.13 3.53
C MET A 185 -3.00 -4.68 4.14
N PHE A 186 -2.79 -4.50 5.46
CA PHE A 186 -1.61 -5.08 6.12
C PHE A 186 -1.64 -6.61 6.14
N ALA A 187 -2.81 -7.21 6.37
CA ALA A 187 -2.97 -8.68 6.33
C ALA A 187 -2.73 -9.25 4.93
N GLU A 188 -3.28 -8.63 3.88
CA GLU A 188 -3.04 -8.97 2.46
C GLU A 188 -1.55 -8.89 2.10
N ALA A 189 -0.83 -7.96 2.71
CA ALA A 189 0.61 -7.79 2.54
C ALA A 189 1.46 -8.74 3.42
N GLY A 190 0.87 -9.62 4.21
CA GLY A 190 1.57 -10.67 4.95
C GLY A 190 1.64 -10.50 6.48
N ALA A 191 0.89 -9.55 7.07
CA ALA A 191 0.65 -9.56 8.50
C ALA A 191 -0.34 -10.67 8.89
N ASP A 192 -0.31 -11.10 10.15
CA ASP A 192 -1.28 -12.06 10.68
C ASP A 192 -2.72 -11.53 10.51
N PRO A 193 -3.65 -12.25 9.84
CA PRO A 193 -5.04 -11.83 9.69
C PRO A 193 -5.75 -11.51 11.02
N ASP A 194 -5.27 -12.04 12.14
CA ASP A 194 -5.77 -11.74 13.49
C ASP A 194 -5.80 -10.25 13.80
N ILE A 195 -4.93 -9.44 13.17
CA ILE A 195 -4.92 -7.99 13.36
C ILE A 195 -6.25 -7.33 13.00
N CYS A 196 -7.08 -7.98 12.17
CA CYS A 196 -8.37 -7.44 11.72
C CYS A 196 -9.46 -7.51 12.80
N TYR A 197 -9.28 -8.32 13.84
CA TYR A 197 -10.30 -8.53 14.86
C TYR A 197 -9.76 -8.53 16.30
N VAL A 198 -8.46 -8.68 16.53
CA VAL A 198 -7.89 -8.53 17.88
C VAL A 198 -8.02 -7.08 18.36
N ASN A 199 -8.45 -6.88 19.61
CA ASN A 199 -8.69 -5.54 20.14
C ASN A 199 -7.43 -4.66 20.28
N ASN A 200 -6.27 -5.27 20.57
CA ASN A 200 -5.00 -4.58 20.68
C ASN A 200 -3.99 -5.16 19.68
N PRO A 201 -4.23 -5.03 18.37
CA PRO A 201 -3.44 -5.72 17.38
C PRO A 201 -2.05 -5.09 17.26
N HIS A 202 -1.08 -5.94 16.98
CA HIS A 202 0.29 -5.56 16.69
C HIS A 202 0.86 -6.49 15.61
N ILE A 203 1.93 -6.05 14.96
CA ILE A 203 2.60 -6.81 13.89
C ILE A 203 4.00 -7.25 14.33
N GLY A 204 4.75 -6.37 14.99
CA GLY A 204 6.17 -6.58 15.30
C GLY A 204 7.10 -6.18 14.15
N THR A 205 8.30 -5.71 14.50
CA THR A 205 9.30 -5.19 13.56
C THR A 205 9.73 -6.22 12.50
N ASP A 206 9.97 -7.45 12.92
CA ASP A 206 10.37 -8.59 12.09
C ASP A 206 9.37 -8.89 10.96
N VAL A 207 8.08 -8.81 11.25
CA VAL A 207 7.01 -9.03 10.26
C VAL A 207 6.76 -7.77 9.42
N LEU A 208 6.82 -6.58 10.02
CA LEU A 208 6.62 -5.30 9.34
C LEU A 208 7.57 -5.12 8.14
N ILE A 209 8.82 -5.58 8.24
CA ILE A 209 9.79 -5.54 7.13
C ILE A 209 9.25 -6.28 5.89
N GLY A 210 8.60 -7.43 6.08
CA GLY A 210 7.97 -8.18 5.00
C GLY A 210 6.74 -7.47 4.44
N VAL A 211 5.89 -6.94 5.33
CA VAL A 211 4.66 -6.23 4.97
C VAL A 211 4.95 -5.02 4.08
N VAL A 212 5.88 -4.15 4.48
CA VAL A 212 6.20 -2.93 3.70
C VAL A 212 6.77 -3.27 2.32
N ARG A 213 7.62 -4.31 2.25
CA ARG A 213 8.20 -4.80 1.00
C ARG A 213 7.11 -5.31 0.04
N ASN A 214 6.12 -6.02 0.56
CA ASN A 214 5.03 -6.57 -0.25
C ASN A 214 4.10 -5.46 -0.77
N ILE A 215 3.79 -4.45 0.05
CA ILE A 215 3.03 -3.27 -0.41
C ILE A 215 3.79 -2.53 -1.52
N ARG A 216 5.10 -2.34 -1.37
CA ARG A 216 5.93 -1.76 -2.45
C ARG A 216 5.81 -2.57 -3.74
N LYS A 217 5.93 -3.90 -3.68
CA LYS A 217 5.80 -4.76 -4.86
C LYS A 217 4.44 -4.59 -5.54
N GLU A 218 3.37 -4.52 -4.76
CA GLU A 218 2.02 -4.31 -5.28
C GLU A 218 1.87 -2.94 -5.96
N ILE A 219 2.35 -1.85 -5.33
CA ILE A 219 2.34 -0.51 -5.93
C ILE A 219 3.06 -0.50 -7.28
N LEU A 220 4.23 -1.12 -7.35
CA LEU A 220 5.02 -1.20 -8.58
C LEU A 220 4.31 -2.03 -9.66
N ALA A 221 3.71 -3.17 -9.29
CA ALA A 221 2.94 -4.01 -10.20
C ALA A 221 1.69 -3.30 -10.75
N LEU A 222 1.11 -2.39 -9.97
CA LEU A 222 -0.03 -1.55 -10.36
C LEU A 222 0.40 -0.28 -11.14
N GLY A 223 1.66 -0.18 -11.56
CA GLY A 223 2.18 0.92 -12.37
C GLY A 223 2.51 2.20 -11.60
N GLY A 224 2.49 2.17 -10.27
CA GLY A 224 3.07 3.20 -9.42
C GLY A 224 4.60 3.18 -9.49
N GLU A 225 5.23 4.29 -9.10
CA GLU A 225 6.68 4.45 -9.09
C GLU A 225 7.13 4.85 -7.69
N ILE A 226 8.23 4.27 -7.21
CA ILE A 226 8.80 4.60 -5.90
C ILE A 226 10.29 4.87 -6.07
N ARG A 227 10.71 6.12 -5.84
CA ARG A 227 12.10 6.56 -5.89
C ARG A 227 12.65 6.68 -4.47
N PHE A 228 13.46 5.70 -4.08
CA PHE A 228 14.23 5.73 -2.83
C PHE A 228 15.50 6.57 -2.98
N GLY A 229 16.09 7.02 -1.88
CA GLY A 229 17.27 7.90 -1.90
C GLY A 229 16.98 9.25 -2.57
N THR A 230 15.71 9.65 -2.63
CA THR A 230 15.24 10.79 -3.41
C THR A 230 14.59 11.80 -2.49
N LYS A 231 15.38 12.79 -2.08
CA LYS A 231 14.99 13.79 -1.10
C LYS A 231 14.31 14.98 -1.77
N PHE A 232 13.10 15.28 -1.32
CA PHE A 232 12.35 16.50 -1.64
C PHE A 232 13.07 17.76 -1.12
N SER A 233 13.06 18.83 -1.91
CA SER A 233 13.71 20.10 -1.58
C SER A 233 12.81 21.34 -1.68
N GLY A 234 11.58 21.21 -2.17
CA GLY A 234 10.61 22.30 -2.18
C GLY A 234 9.43 22.10 -3.13
N LEU A 235 8.37 22.86 -2.92
CA LEU A 235 7.24 22.92 -3.86
C LEU A 235 7.54 23.87 -5.01
N LEU A 236 7.09 23.50 -6.20
CA LEU A 236 6.91 24.43 -7.31
C LEU A 236 5.45 24.89 -7.30
N THR A 237 5.26 26.21 -7.37
CA THR A 237 3.93 26.81 -7.27
C THR A 237 3.72 27.86 -8.34
N GLU A 238 2.48 28.01 -8.77
CA GLU A 238 2.02 29.08 -9.64
C GLU A 238 0.75 29.72 -9.07
N ASN A 239 0.31 30.84 -9.63
CA ASN A 239 -0.95 31.46 -9.26
C ASN A 239 -2.03 31.07 -10.28
N ASP A 240 -3.21 30.68 -9.80
CA ASP A 240 -4.37 30.50 -10.67
C ASP A 240 -4.94 31.84 -11.15
N ALA A 241 -5.93 31.80 -12.04
CA ALA A 241 -6.55 32.99 -12.62
C ALA A 241 -7.21 33.92 -11.58
N ALA A 242 -7.54 33.40 -10.38
CA ALA A 242 -8.08 34.16 -9.27
C ALA A 242 -6.99 34.62 -8.28
N GLY A 243 -5.70 34.44 -8.62
CA GLY A 243 -4.57 34.84 -7.81
C GLY A 243 -4.25 33.87 -6.66
N ASN A 244 -4.91 32.71 -6.58
CA ASN A 244 -4.63 31.75 -5.51
C ASN A 244 -3.41 30.91 -5.87
N ARG A 245 -2.54 30.71 -4.88
CA ARG A 245 -1.38 29.84 -5.03
C ARG A 245 -1.81 28.39 -5.20
N ARG A 246 -1.25 27.70 -6.20
CA ARG A 246 -1.46 26.28 -6.46
C ARG A 246 -0.14 25.57 -6.74
N VAL A 247 -0.10 24.27 -6.44
CA VAL A 247 1.04 23.42 -6.79
C VAL A 247 1.11 23.23 -8.30
N SER A 248 2.32 23.31 -8.85
CA SER A 248 2.66 22.96 -10.24
C SER A 248 3.70 21.84 -10.34
N GLY A 249 4.35 21.49 -9.22
CA GLY A 249 5.27 20.36 -9.13
C GLY A 249 6.06 20.34 -7.84
N VAL A 250 7.11 19.52 -7.82
CA VAL A 250 8.07 19.44 -6.73
C VAL A 250 9.50 19.53 -7.25
N MET A 251 10.39 20.08 -6.43
CA MET A 251 11.82 20.12 -6.66
C MET A 251 12.50 19.03 -5.81
N LEU A 252 13.46 18.34 -6.40
CA LEU A 252 14.32 17.37 -5.71
C LEU A 252 15.63 18.03 -5.28
N SER A 253 16.29 17.45 -4.29
CA SER A 253 17.62 17.89 -3.83
C SER A 253 18.70 17.81 -4.93
N THR A 254 18.47 17.01 -5.98
CA THR A 254 19.33 16.92 -7.18
C THR A 254 19.15 18.09 -8.16
N GLY A 255 18.13 18.93 -7.98
CA GLY A 255 17.73 19.97 -8.92
C GLY A 255 16.74 19.49 -10.00
N GLU A 256 16.37 18.20 -10.01
CA GLU A 256 15.29 17.70 -10.88
C GLU A 256 13.93 18.27 -10.44
N ALA A 257 13.13 18.71 -11.41
CA ALA A 257 11.75 19.13 -11.21
C ALA A 257 10.78 18.06 -11.71
N ILE A 258 9.81 17.68 -10.89
CA ILE A 258 8.73 16.76 -11.26
C ILE A 258 7.40 17.54 -11.31
N PRO A 259 6.79 17.70 -12.49
CA PRO A 259 5.48 18.35 -12.63
C PRO A 259 4.39 17.56 -11.91
N ALA A 260 3.54 18.26 -11.17
CA ALA A 260 2.42 17.67 -10.45
C ALA A 260 1.36 18.73 -10.12
N GLU A 261 0.09 18.43 -10.36
CA GLU A 261 -1.04 19.26 -9.90
C GLU A 261 -1.55 18.87 -8.50
N THR A 262 -1.10 17.71 -8.01
CA THR A 262 -1.51 17.13 -6.74
C THR A 262 -0.30 16.53 -6.03
N VAL A 263 -0.04 16.98 -4.80
CA VAL A 263 1.06 16.53 -3.95
C VAL A 263 0.54 16.15 -2.56
N ILE A 264 0.71 14.89 -2.16
CA ILE A 264 0.50 14.47 -0.77
C ILE A 264 1.81 14.63 0.00
N LEU A 265 1.80 15.45 1.06
CA LEU A 265 2.95 15.69 1.91
C LEU A 265 2.87 14.80 3.16
N ALA A 266 3.46 13.60 3.09
CA ALA A 266 3.43 12.55 4.12
C ALA A 266 4.82 12.30 4.75
N ILE A 267 5.51 13.38 5.11
CA ILE A 267 6.95 13.40 5.43
C ILE A 267 7.33 12.87 6.83
N GLY A 268 6.35 12.51 7.66
CA GLY A 268 6.57 12.22 9.08
C GLY A 268 7.02 13.45 9.88
N HIS A 269 7.12 13.33 11.20
CA HIS A 269 7.45 14.48 12.06
C HIS A 269 8.95 14.68 12.29
N SER A 270 9.80 13.83 11.73
CA SER A 270 11.27 13.89 11.89
C SER A 270 11.96 14.65 10.75
N ALA A 271 11.27 14.97 9.65
CA ALA A 271 11.83 15.67 8.48
C ALA A 271 11.98 17.19 8.71
N ARG A 272 12.82 17.55 9.69
CA ARG A 272 13.02 18.92 10.18
C ARG A 272 13.58 19.88 9.14
N ASP A 273 14.47 19.39 8.29
CA ASP A 273 14.95 20.10 7.10
C ASP A 273 13.80 20.46 6.15
N THR A 274 12.90 19.52 5.89
CA THR A 274 11.69 19.79 5.10
C THR A 274 10.78 20.81 5.78
N PHE A 275 10.62 20.78 7.10
CA PHE A 275 9.86 21.84 7.80
C PHE A 275 10.48 23.23 7.62
N ARG A 276 11.81 23.36 7.63
CA ARG A 276 12.50 24.64 7.35
C ARG A 276 12.23 25.12 5.92
N ILE A 277 12.27 24.22 4.94
CA ILE A 277 11.94 24.52 3.54
C ILE A 277 10.49 25.04 3.44
N LEU A 278 9.53 24.32 4.02
CA LEU A 278 8.11 24.65 3.92
C LEU A 278 7.78 25.97 4.65
N SER A 279 8.42 26.22 5.80
CA SER A 279 8.33 27.49 6.52
C SER A 279 8.83 28.64 5.66
N GLY A 280 10.00 28.50 5.04
CA GLY A 280 10.55 29.51 4.10
C GLY A 280 9.70 29.74 2.85
N GLN A 281 8.87 28.76 2.44
CA GLN A 281 7.90 28.91 1.35
C GLN A 281 6.56 29.52 1.79
N ASN A 282 6.38 29.90 3.05
CA ASN A 282 5.18 30.53 3.60
C ASN A 282 3.89 29.72 3.39
N LEU A 283 3.91 28.41 3.68
CA LEU A 283 2.73 27.53 3.57
C LEU A 283 1.79 27.56 4.79
N GLY A 284 1.92 28.58 5.65
CA GLY A 284 1.03 28.82 6.78
C GLY A 284 1.12 27.77 7.89
N MET A 285 2.31 27.43 8.36
CA MET A 285 2.50 26.47 9.46
C MET A 285 2.11 27.09 10.82
N GLU A 286 1.75 26.23 11.79
CA GLU A 286 1.42 26.65 13.16
C GLU A 286 2.21 25.83 14.19
N PRO A 287 2.64 26.41 15.33
CA PRO A 287 3.21 25.65 16.43
C PRO A 287 2.16 24.70 17.02
N LYS A 288 2.55 23.48 17.36
CA LYS A 288 1.64 22.48 17.93
C LYS A 288 2.20 21.93 19.24
N PRO A 289 1.38 21.83 20.31
CA PRO A 289 1.75 21.09 21.51
C PRO A 289 2.12 19.63 21.20
N PHE A 290 3.08 19.11 21.95
CA PHE A 290 3.50 17.71 21.88
C PHE A 290 3.91 17.23 23.28
N ALA A 291 4.59 16.10 23.38
CA ALA A 291 5.07 15.60 24.67
C ALA A 291 6.51 15.08 24.55
N VAL A 292 7.26 15.19 25.64
CA VAL A 292 8.65 14.75 25.75
C VAL A 292 8.85 14.00 27.05
N GLY A 293 9.84 13.14 27.10
CA GLY A 293 10.21 12.47 28.33
C GLY A 293 11.23 11.38 28.09
N VAL A 294 11.09 10.28 28.80
CA VAL A 294 12.13 9.24 28.90
C VAL A 294 11.56 7.87 28.60
N ARG A 295 12.41 6.92 28.20
CA ARG A 295 12.03 5.50 28.18
C ARG A 295 12.28 4.87 29.55
N VAL A 296 11.27 4.22 30.10
CA VAL A 296 11.40 3.42 31.32
C VAL A 296 11.36 1.94 30.99
N GLN A 297 12.13 1.12 31.72
CA GLN A 297 12.15 -0.33 31.56
C GLN A 297 11.90 -1.06 32.88
N HIS A 298 11.12 -2.14 32.81
CA HIS A 298 10.76 -3.00 33.93
C HIS A 298 10.81 -4.48 33.49
N PRO A 299 10.97 -5.44 34.42
CA PRO A 299 10.78 -6.85 34.11
C PRO A 299 9.38 -7.08 33.55
N GLN A 300 9.26 -7.77 32.42
CA GLN A 300 7.95 -8.06 31.81
C GLN A 300 7.08 -8.91 32.75
N SER A 301 7.69 -9.82 33.50
CA SER A 301 7.01 -10.67 34.50
C SER A 301 6.30 -9.85 35.59
N MET A 302 6.84 -8.70 35.97
CA MET A 302 6.21 -7.79 36.93
C MET A 302 4.93 -7.18 36.34
N ILE A 303 4.96 -6.78 35.07
CA ILE A 303 3.77 -6.26 34.38
C ILE A 303 2.72 -7.36 34.23
N ASN A 304 3.13 -8.58 33.88
CA ASN A 304 2.23 -9.74 33.82
C ASN A 304 1.59 -10.02 35.18
N GLN A 305 2.36 -9.98 36.27
CA GLN A 305 1.84 -10.17 37.63
C GLN A 305 0.79 -9.10 37.99
N SER A 306 1.04 -7.85 37.61
CA SER A 306 0.10 -6.75 37.81
C SER A 306 -1.20 -6.95 37.02
N GLN A 307 -1.10 -7.24 35.72
CA GLN A 307 -2.24 -7.28 34.79
C GLN A 307 -3.02 -8.61 34.82
N TYR A 308 -2.32 -9.73 34.99
CA TYR A 308 -2.87 -11.09 34.90
C TYR A 308 -2.83 -11.86 36.21
N GLY A 309 -2.15 -11.37 37.24
CA GLY A 309 -1.98 -12.09 38.51
C GLY A 309 -0.98 -13.24 38.47
N ARG A 310 -0.22 -13.36 37.38
CA ARG A 310 0.82 -14.38 37.18
C ARG A 310 2.02 -13.80 36.42
N ALA A 311 3.23 -14.26 36.74
CA ALA A 311 4.46 -13.80 36.11
C ALA A 311 4.57 -14.20 34.62
N GLU A 312 4.11 -15.40 34.27
CA GLU A 312 4.16 -15.92 32.90
C GLU A 312 2.88 -15.57 32.13
N ALA A 313 3.03 -14.89 30.99
CA ALA A 313 1.91 -14.52 30.14
C ALA A 313 1.22 -15.75 29.51
N GLY A 314 2.00 -16.75 29.10
CA GLY A 314 1.50 -17.94 28.39
C GLY A 314 0.67 -17.55 27.15
N GLU A 315 -0.50 -18.17 27.00
CA GLU A 315 -1.40 -17.97 25.85
C GLU A 315 -2.04 -16.58 25.76
N PHE A 316 -1.84 -15.70 26.76
CA PHE A 316 -2.38 -14.33 26.74
C PHE A 316 -1.55 -13.36 25.89
N GLY A 317 -0.29 -13.72 25.63
CA GLY A 317 0.72 -12.80 25.16
C GLY A 317 1.13 -11.79 26.24
N GLU A 318 2.26 -11.13 26.03
CA GLU A 318 2.83 -10.25 27.04
C GLU A 318 1.93 -9.05 27.39
N ALA A 319 1.80 -8.80 28.70
CA ALA A 319 0.89 -7.80 29.22
C ALA A 319 1.26 -6.37 28.82
N SER A 320 0.22 -5.58 28.60
CA SER A 320 0.30 -4.16 28.27
C SER A 320 -0.31 -3.29 29.36
N TYR A 321 0.24 -2.09 29.59
CA TYR A 321 -0.38 -1.05 30.42
C TYR A 321 -0.62 0.26 29.67
N LYS A 322 -1.46 1.10 30.27
CA LYS A 322 -1.63 2.51 29.92
C LYS A 322 -1.87 3.31 31.20
N LEU A 323 -1.04 4.32 31.44
CA LEU A 323 -1.01 5.10 32.67
C LEU A 323 -1.09 6.60 32.35
N THR A 324 -1.78 7.36 33.19
CA THR A 324 -1.98 8.81 33.04
C THR A 324 -2.04 9.45 34.42
N TYR A 325 -1.44 10.63 34.56
CA TYR A 325 -1.40 11.43 35.77
C TYR A 325 -1.38 12.93 35.39
N THR A 326 -1.87 13.79 36.28
CA THR A 326 -1.74 15.24 36.13
C THR A 326 -0.86 15.73 37.27
N ALA A 327 0.32 16.26 36.93
CA ALA A 327 1.30 16.78 37.87
C ALA A 327 0.80 18.03 38.60
N ALA A 328 1.45 18.39 39.71
CA ALA A 328 1.11 19.54 40.54
C ALA A 328 1.15 20.87 39.74
N ASN A 329 2.02 20.96 38.74
CA ASN A 329 2.10 22.10 37.82
C ASN A 329 1.03 22.09 36.70
N GLY A 330 0.08 21.14 36.73
CA GLY A 330 -1.01 21.02 35.77
C GLY A 330 -0.67 20.30 34.46
N ARG A 331 0.56 19.80 34.29
CA ARG A 331 0.96 19.05 33.09
C ARG A 331 0.47 17.61 33.14
N GLY A 332 0.02 17.11 31.99
CA GLY A 332 -0.31 15.69 31.83
C GLY A 332 0.95 14.86 31.64
N VAL A 333 1.13 13.84 32.49
CA VAL A 333 2.18 12.82 32.45
C VAL A 333 1.55 11.48 32.11
N TYR A 334 2.05 10.77 31.11
CA TYR A 334 1.42 9.52 30.69
C TYR A 334 2.38 8.56 29.99
N SER A 335 2.03 7.27 30.03
CA SER A 335 2.74 6.25 29.28
C SER A 335 2.36 6.32 27.79
N PHE A 336 3.35 6.24 26.92
CA PHE A 336 3.19 6.27 25.47
C PHE A 336 4.06 5.20 24.81
N CYS A 337 3.59 4.69 23.66
CA CYS A 337 4.29 3.67 22.86
C CYS A 337 4.89 2.54 23.73
N MET A 338 4.12 2.07 24.73
CA MET A 338 4.54 0.96 25.59
C MET A 338 4.79 -0.28 24.71
N CYS A 339 5.82 -1.06 24.96
CA CYS A 339 6.27 -2.20 24.15
C CYS A 339 6.45 -3.39 25.10
N PRO A 340 5.49 -4.33 25.15
CA PRO A 340 5.65 -5.56 25.93
C PRO A 340 6.78 -6.39 25.34
N GLY A 341 7.61 -6.98 26.20
CA GLY A 341 8.79 -7.79 25.83
C GLY A 341 9.60 -7.15 24.70
N GLY A 342 9.84 -5.85 24.85
CA GLY A 342 10.41 -4.99 23.82
C GLY A 342 11.85 -4.55 24.11
N ILE A 343 12.31 -3.62 23.29
CA ILE A 343 13.66 -3.10 23.23
C ILE A 343 13.58 -1.57 23.16
N VAL A 344 14.37 -0.86 23.97
CA VAL A 344 14.58 0.58 23.81
C VAL A 344 15.62 0.81 22.73
N VAL A 345 15.29 1.55 21.69
CA VAL A 345 16.15 1.71 20.51
C VAL A 345 16.67 3.14 20.37
N ASN A 346 17.93 3.27 19.93
CA ASN A 346 18.45 4.55 19.48
C ASN A 346 17.76 4.93 18.16
N ALA A 347 16.95 5.98 18.21
CA ALA A 347 16.06 6.42 17.13
C ALA A 347 16.53 7.73 16.48
N SER A 348 17.80 8.08 16.68
CA SER A 348 18.42 9.31 16.18
C SER A 348 18.40 9.38 14.66
N SER A 349 18.28 10.60 14.13
CA SER A 349 18.32 10.88 12.68
C SER A 349 19.19 12.08 12.30
N GLU A 350 19.86 12.70 13.27
CA GLU A 350 20.74 13.84 13.08
C GLU A 350 22.08 13.59 13.79
N LYS A 351 23.17 14.07 13.21
CA LYS A 351 24.50 13.96 13.82
C LYS A 351 24.57 14.85 15.07
N GLY A 352 25.17 14.35 16.15
CA GLY A 352 25.31 15.10 17.40
C GLY A 352 24.00 15.26 18.18
N MET A 353 22.97 14.49 17.83
CA MET A 353 21.65 14.50 18.44
C MET A 353 21.27 13.07 18.82
N LEU A 354 20.66 12.89 19.99
CA LEU A 354 20.24 11.58 20.48
C LEU A 354 18.76 11.57 20.82
N ALA A 355 18.01 10.65 20.21
CA ALA A 355 16.63 10.35 20.58
C ALA A 355 16.46 8.83 20.77
N VAL A 356 15.55 8.43 21.65
CA VAL A 356 15.15 7.04 21.83
C VAL A 356 13.71 6.80 21.38
N ASN A 357 13.38 5.54 21.11
CA ASN A 357 12.02 5.03 20.97
C ASN A 357 11.95 3.59 21.51
N GLY A 358 10.83 2.91 21.33
CA GLY A 358 10.64 1.51 21.71
C GLY A 358 10.14 0.68 20.53
N MET A 359 10.58 -0.58 20.51
CA MET A 359 10.07 -1.57 19.57
C MET A 359 9.86 -2.92 20.25
N SER A 360 9.09 -3.80 19.62
CA SER A 360 9.08 -5.23 19.93
C SER A 360 9.04 -6.03 18.63
N ASN A 361 9.58 -7.24 18.67
CA ASN A 361 9.31 -8.24 17.63
C ASN A 361 7.92 -8.85 17.85
N SER A 362 7.41 -9.56 16.84
CA SER A 362 6.11 -10.22 16.86
C SER A 362 5.90 -11.13 18.07
N ARG A 363 6.96 -11.78 18.56
CA ARG A 363 6.90 -12.67 19.74
C ARG A 363 6.90 -11.95 21.08
N ARG A 364 7.35 -10.68 21.14
CA ARG A 364 7.49 -9.89 22.38
C ARG A 364 8.22 -10.65 23.48
N ASP A 365 9.38 -11.21 23.19
CA ASP A 365 10.07 -12.19 24.02
C ASP A 365 11.39 -11.68 24.64
N SER A 366 11.61 -10.36 24.71
CA SER A 366 12.84 -9.82 25.32
C SER A 366 12.94 -10.01 26.84
N GLY A 367 11.82 -10.31 27.51
CA GLY A 367 11.71 -10.37 28.97
C GLY A 367 11.61 -8.99 29.65
N THR A 368 11.66 -7.89 28.89
CA THR A 368 11.65 -6.52 29.41
C THR A 368 10.51 -5.71 28.81
N ALA A 369 9.64 -5.17 29.67
CA ALA A 369 8.62 -4.20 29.27
C ALA A 369 9.28 -2.82 29.20
N ASN A 370 8.93 -2.01 28.20
CA ASN A 370 9.33 -0.60 28.19
C ASN A 370 8.20 0.31 27.75
N SER A 371 8.21 1.58 28.18
CA SER A 371 7.33 2.62 27.63
C SER A 371 7.99 3.98 27.72
N ALA A 372 7.57 4.91 26.87
CA ALA A 372 7.90 6.30 27.09
C ALA A 372 7.01 6.83 28.20
N ILE A 373 7.58 7.46 29.22
CA ILE A 373 6.85 8.28 30.19
C ILE A 373 7.09 9.72 29.80
N ILE A 374 6.02 10.40 29.37
CA ILE A 374 6.12 11.68 28.70
C ILE A 374 5.21 12.73 29.34
N VAL A 375 5.68 13.97 29.30
CA VAL A 375 5.04 15.17 29.83
C VAL A 375 4.63 16.05 28.66
N THR A 376 3.42 16.59 28.72
CA THR A 376 2.93 17.53 27.70
C THR A 376 3.68 18.86 27.78
N VAL A 377 4.20 19.30 26.63
CA VAL A 377 4.81 20.61 26.42
C VAL A 377 4.02 21.40 25.38
N ARG A 378 3.96 22.72 25.57
CA ARG A 378 3.12 23.65 24.81
C ARG A 378 3.98 24.74 24.18
N PRO A 379 3.45 25.45 23.16
CA PRO A 379 4.17 26.55 22.51
C PRO A 379 4.74 27.61 23.44
N GLU A 380 4.18 27.80 24.63
CA GLU A 380 4.65 28.75 25.64
C GLU A 380 5.92 28.29 26.37
N ASP A 381 6.27 27.00 26.27
CA ASP A 381 7.48 26.42 26.87
C ASP A 381 8.71 26.56 25.97
N PHE A 382 8.54 27.07 24.75
CA PHE A 382 9.58 27.10 23.73
C PHE A 382 10.09 28.53 23.55
N GLU A 383 11.40 28.71 23.56
CA GLU A 383 12.01 30.01 23.34
C GLU A 383 11.79 30.53 21.90
N GLY A 384 11.57 31.84 21.77
CA GLY A 384 11.44 32.55 20.49
C GLY A 384 10.03 32.58 19.90
N ASP A 385 9.88 33.29 18.79
CA ASP A 385 8.58 33.54 18.11
C ASP A 385 8.43 32.83 16.76
N ASP A 386 9.43 32.04 16.35
CA ASP A 386 9.39 31.29 15.10
C ASP A 386 8.42 30.09 15.19
N VAL A 387 7.77 29.77 14.07
CA VAL A 387 6.81 28.66 13.96
C VAL A 387 7.46 27.30 14.25
N LEU A 388 8.77 27.17 14.03
CA LEU A 388 9.52 25.94 14.27
C LEU A 388 10.15 25.90 15.68
N ARG A 389 9.82 26.80 16.60
CA ARG A 389 10.40 26.81 17.95
C ARG A 389 10.23 25.49 18.73
N GLY A 390 9.12 24.79 18.53
CA GLY A 390 8.93 23.46 19.13
C GLY A 390 9.90 22.41 18.57
N MET A 391 10.29 22.53 17.30
CA MET A 391 11.33 21.69 16.70
C MET A 391 12.71 22.02 17.27
N SER A 392 13.02 23.30 17.47
CA SER A 392 14.27 23.73 18.13
C SER A 392 14.36 23.20 19.57
N PHE A 393 13.24 23.21 20.32
CA PHE A 393 13.17 22.61 21.65
C PHE A 393 13.43 21.10 21.62
N GLN A 394 12.91 20.36 20.63
CA GLN A 394 13.28 18.94 20.49
C GLN A 394 14.79 18.78 20.23
N GLN A 395 15.39 19.63 19.38
CA GLN A 395 16.82 19.55 19.07
C GLN A 395 17.69 19.88 20.29
N SER A 396 17.29 20.82 21.16
CA SER A 396 18.05 21.12 22.38
C SER A 396 18.08 19.93 23.33
N LEU A 397 16.93 19.27 23.55
CA LEU A 397 16.86 18.06 24.37
C LEU A 397 17.68 16.91 23.77
N GLU A 398 17.60 16.71 22.45
CA GLU A 398 18.37 15.65 21.78
C GLU A 398 19.88 15.90 21.83
N LYS A 399 20.30 17.18 21.75
CA LYS A 399 21.70 17.56 21.91
C LYS A 399 22.19 17.30 23.33
N ALA A 400 21.43 17.72 24.34
CA ALA A 400 21.75 17.47 25.74
C ALA A 400 21.85 15.95 26.03
N ALA A 401 20.95 15.15 25.46
CA ALA A 401 21.02 13.70 25.57
C ALA A 401 22.26 13.09 24.89
N TYR A 402 22.66 13.62 23.73
CA TYR A 402 23.88 13.19 23.05
C TYR A 402 25.13 13.50 23.88
N GLU A 403 25.18 14.69 24.50
CA GLU A 403 26.28 15.13 25.37
C GLU A 403 26.35 14.29 26.66
N ALA A 404 25.21 14.08 27.33
CA ALA A 404 25.10 13.28 28.55
C ALA A 404 25.55 11.82 28.35
N GLY A 405 25.38 11.29 27.14
CA GLY A 405 25.76 9.93 26.80
C GLY A 405 27.03 9.79 25.96
N ASN A 406 27.71 10.90 25.63
CA ASN A 406 28.82 10.95 24.68
C ASN A 406 28.54 10.15 23.38
N GLY A 407 27.33 10.34 22.82
CA GLY A 407 26.83 9.64 21.64
C GLY A 407 26.21 8.26 21.86
N ALA A 408 26.35 7.66 23.05
CA ALA A 408 25.60 6.48 23.48
C ALA A 408 24.29 6.91 24.19
N ILE A 409 23.32 6.02 24.33
CA ILE A 409 22.07 6.30 25.08
C ILE A 409 22.45 6.57 26.55
N PRO A 410 22.20 7.76 27.13
CA PRO A 410 22.40 8.00 28.55
C PRO A 410 21.34 7.27 29.36
N VAL A 411 21.76 6.65 30.46
CA VAL A 411 20.93 5.81 31.32
C VAL A 411 21.12 6.18 32.79
N GLN A 412 20.04 6.16 33.56
CA GLN A 412 20.01 6.49 34.98
C GLN A 412 18.96 5.62 35.68
N LEU A 413 19.20 5.23 36.93
CA LEU A 413 18.17 4.58 37.76
C LEU A 413 17.22 5.63 38.34
N LEU A 414 15.96 5.27 38.60
CA LEU A 414 14.95 6.21 39.08
C LEU A 414 15.34 6.88 40.42
N GLU A 415 15.96 6.16 41.35
CA GLU A 415 16.46 6.77 42.60
C GLU A 415 17.53 7.85 42.35
N ASP A 416 18.43 7.59 41.43
CA ASP A 416 19.51 8.50 41.06
C ASP A 416 19.00 9.68 40.23
N PHE A 417 18.01 9.44 39.37
CA PHE A 417 17.28 10.50 38.64
C PHE A 417 16.56 11.46 39.60
N ARG A 418 15.94 10.93 40.67
CA ARG A 418 15.29 11.74 41.71
C ARG A 418 16.29 12.61 42.47
N SER A 419 17.51 12.10 42.69
CA SER A 419 18.55 12.76 43.49
C SER A 419 19.58 13.53 42.67
N GLY A 420 19.47 13.53 41.34
CA GLY A 420 20.40 14.23 40.44
C GLY A 420 21.81 13.63 40.43
N ARG A 421 21.95 12.31 40.66
CA ARG A 421 23.24 11.60 40.65
C ARG A 421 23.34 10.69 39.43
N ILE A 422 24.54 10.46 38.91
CA ILE A 422 24.76 9.47 37.85
C ILE A 422 24.86 8.08 38.49
N SER A 423 24.11 7.11 37.99
CA SER A 423 24.22 5.71 38.41
C SER A 423 25.54 5.08 37.96
N ASP A 424 26.01 4.04 38.64
CA ASP A 424 27.26 3.33 38.31
C ASP A 424 27.07 1.83 38.01
N HIS A 425 25.90 1.26 38.33
CA HIS A 425 25.51 -0.10 38.00
C HIS A 425 23.99 -0.24 37.83
N PHE A 426 23.55 -1.36 37.24
CA PHE A 426 22.13 -1.73 37.21
C PHE A 426 21.76 -2.51 38.47
N GLY A 427 20.50 -2.39 38.90
CA GLY A 427 19.90 -3.27 39.90
C GLY A 427 19.45 -4.61 39.31
N GLU A 428 18.28 -5.09 39.72
CA GLU A 428 17.73 -6.36 39.23
C GLU A 428 17.11 -6.25 37.84
N VAL A 429 16.69 -5.04 37.46
CA VAL A 429 16.14 -4.78 36.11
C VAL A 429 17.24 -4.99 35.07
N LYS A 430 16.99 -5.90 34.12
CA LYS A 430 17.87 -6.17 32.99
C LYS A 430 17.36 -5.39 31.76
N PRO A 431 17.92 -4.21 31.45
CA PRO A 431 17.46 -3.43 30.32
C PRO A 431 17.88 -4.07 28.99
N VAL A 432 17.10 -3.81 27.94
CA VAL A 432 17.39 -4.28 26.59
C VAL A 432 17.44 -3.08 25.65
N PHE A 433 18.60 -2.89 25.02
CA PHE A 433 18.86 -1.76 24.14
C PHE A 433 19.20 -2.20 22.72
N GLY A 434 18.65 -1.48 21.73
CA GLY A 434 19.14 -1.43 20.36
C GLY A 434 20.00 -0.18 20.20
N GLY A 435 21.29 -0.30 20.49
CA GLY A 435 22.23 0.83 20.55
C GLY A 435 23.18 0.73 21.73
N LYS A 436 24.37 1.34 21.59
CA LYS A 436 25.27 1.56 22.72
C LYS A 436 24.59 2.43 23.77
N TYR A 437 24.84 2.13 25.03
CA TYR A 437 24.39 2.91 26.18
C TYR A 437 25.55 3.20 27.12
N THR A 438 25.38 4.20 27.98
CA THR A 438 26.29 4.52 29.10
C THR A 438 25.47 5.07 30.26
N PHE A 439 25.97 4.92 31.48
CA PHE A 439 25.43 5.72 32.58
C PHE A 439 25.73 7.20 32.33
N GLY A 440 24.72 8.04 32.50
CA GLY A 440 24.78 9.46 32.21
C GLY A 440 23.65 10.21 32.90
N ASP A 441 23.76 11.53 32.93
CA ASP A 441 22.81 12.39 33.61
C ASP A 441 21.54 12.63 32.77
N VAL A 442 20.54 11.75 32.92
CA VAL A 442 19.28 11.85 32.19
C VAL A 442 18.38 12.95 32.75
N ARG A 443 18.46 13.22 34.06
CA ARG A 443 17.67 14.28 34.72
C ARG A 443 17.89 15.64 34.07
N HIS A 444 19.15 16.05 33.91
CA HIS A 444 19.50 17.38 33.42
C HIS A 444 19.43 17.53 31.89
N ILE A 445 18.92 16.53 31.17
CA ILE A 445 18.49 16.70 29.77
C ILE A 445 17.29 17.64 29.69
N PHE A 446 16.44 17.64 30.72
CA PHE A 446 15.18 18.37 30.76
C PHE A 446 15.27 19.60 31.68
N PRO A 447 14.47 20.64 31.42
CA PRO A 447 14.12 21.64 32.43
C PRO A 447 13.57 20.99 33.71
N ASP A 448 13.84 21.59 34.86
CA ASP A 448 13.47 21.06 36.17
C ASP A 448 11.97 20.76 36.27
N GLU A 449 11.11 21.63 35.73
CA GLU A 449 9.66 21.44 35.78
C GLU A 449 9.19 20.17 35.06
N ILE A 450 9.89 19.77 33.99
CA ILE A 450 9.62 18.53 33.27
C ILE A 450 10.15 17.33 34.05
N ALA A 451 11.38 17.41 34.59
CA ALA A 451 11.99 16.35 35.37
C ALA A 451 11.20 16.05 36.67
N GLU A 452 10.69 17.09 37.34
CA GLU A 452 9.80 16.97 38.49
C GLU A 452 8.46 16.34 38.10
N SER A 453 7.85 16.77 37.00
CA SER A 453 6.62 16.16 36.49
C SER A 453 6.78 14.66 36.19
N LEU A 454 7.91 14.28 35.58
CA LEU A 454 8.24 12.87 35.35
C LEU A 454 8.34 12.10 36.68
N THR A 455 9.00 12.68 37.68
CA THR A 455 9.15 12.08 39.01
C THR A 455 7.79 11.86 39.68
N GLU A 456 6.93 12.89 39.75
CA GLU A 456 5.59 12.76 40.31
C GLU A 456 4.74 11.71 39.58
N GLY A 457 4.86 11.65 38.24
CA GLY A 457 4.20 10.64 37.42
C GLY A 457 4.64 9.23 37.77
N MET A 458 5.94 8.99 37.90
CA MET A 458 6.49 7.70 38.29
C MET A 458 5.98 7.27 39.68
N ASP A 459 6.02 8.16 40.67
CA ASP A 459 5.51 7.90 42.03
C ASP A 459 4.02 7.52 42.01
N HIS A 460 3.22 8.22 41.20
CA HIS A 460 1.81 7.90 41.05
C HIS A 460 1.60 6.53 40.40
N PHE A 461 2.39 6.22 39.37
CA PHE A 461 2.31 4.95 38.65
C PHE A 461 2.71 3.75 39.51
N GLY A 462 3.65 3.91 40.45
CA GLY A 462 3.99 2.91 41.47
C GLY A 462 2.80 2.49 42.35
N ARG A 463 1.83 3.38 42.55
CA ARG A 463 0.58 3.09 43.30
C ARG A 463 -0.44 2.31 42.48
N ILE A 464 -0.32 2.32 41.14
CA ILE A 464 -1.23 1.61 40.23
C ILE A 464 -0.65 0.24 39.87
N ILE A 465 0.63 0.21 39.52
CA ILE A 465 1.38 -1.00 39.21
C ILE A 465 2.47 -1.12 40.26
N GLU A 466 2.30 -2.08 41.17
CA GLU A 466 3.27 -2.35 42.23
C GLU A 466 4.66 -2.59 41.65
N GLY A 467 5.65 -1.81 42.12
CA GLY A 467 7.04 -1.87 41.66
C GLY A 467 7.35 -1.00 40.44
N PHE A 468 6.40 -0.22 39.90
CA PHE A 468 6.65 0.65 38.75
C PHE A 468 7.63 1.79 39.06
N ASP A 469 7.68 2.21 40.33
CA ASP A 469 8.55 3.25 40.86
C ASP A 469 9.73 2.70 41.68
N ARG A 470 10.08 1.42 41.44
CA ARG A 470 11.23 0.76 42.09
C ARG A 470 12.52 1.58 41.91
N PRO A 471 13.40 1.64 42.93
CA PRO A 471 14.63 2.46 42.89
C PRO A 471 15.50 2.20 41.65
N ASP A 472 15.60 0.94 41.22
CA ASP A 472 16.37 0.47 40.07
C ASP A 472 15.55 0.41 38.76
N THR A 473 14.42 1.11 38.67
CA THR A 473 13.75 1.34 37.37
C THR A 473 14.72 2.05 36.45
N VAL A 474 14.98 1.45 35.28
CA VAL A 474 15.92 2.02 34.32
C VAL A 474 15.22 3.13 33.52
N ILE A 475 15.78 4.33 33.56
CA ILE A 475 15.38 5.50 32.77
C ILE A 475 16.44 5.74 31.69
N ALA A 476 16.02 5.90 30.44
CA ALA A 476 16.94 5.97 29.31
C ALA A 476 16.57 7.06 28.30
N GLY A 477 17.58 7.83 27.90
CA GLY A 477 17.56 8.77 26.78
C GLY A 477 16.45 9.82 26.85
N VAL A 478 16.15 10.40 25.69
CA VAL A 478 15.02 11.30 25.50
C VAL A 478 14.08 10.81 24.40
N GLU A 479 12.81 10.69 24.74
CA GLU A 479 11.71 10.49 23.80
C GLU A 479 11.15 11.87 23.39
N SER A 480 11.85 12.56 22.50
CA SER A 480 11.53 13.94 22.08
C SER A 480 10.47 14.02 20.95
N ARG A 481 10.20 12.90 20.28
CA ARG A 481 9.48 12.86 18.98
C ARG A 481 8.18 12.05 19.05
N THR A 482 7.30 12.41 19.99
CA THR A 482 6.04 11.68 20.23
C THR A 482 4.93 12.05 19.25
N SER A 483 4.95 13.29 18.73
CA SER A 483 4.09 13.78 17.67
C SER A 483 4.72 15.01 17.02
N SER A 484 4.13 15.50 15.92
CA SER A 484 4.67 16.69 15.24
C SER A 484 4.65 17.93 16.13
N PRO A 485 5.76 18.70 16.17
CA PRO A 485 5.84 19.99 16.86
C PRO A 485 5.14 21.11 16.07
N VAL A 486 4.66 20.81 14.86
CA VAL A 486 4.00 21.75 13.96
C VAL A 486 2.70 21.17 13.42
N ARG A 487 1.81 22.06 13.00
CA ARG A 487 0.61 21.76 12.22
C ARG A 487 0.75 22.45 10.88
N ILE A 488 0.41 21.73 9.81
CA ILE A 488 0.33 22.30 8.46
C ILE A 488 -1.16 22.36 8.10
N PRO A 489 -1.84 23.50 8.29
CA PRO A 489 -3.28 23.60 8.16
C PRO A 489 -3.78 23.23 6.77
N ARG A 490 -4.85 22.46 6.77
CA ARG A 490 -5.58 22.01 5.60
C ARG A 490 -7.08 22.13 5.87
N ASP A 491 -7.85 22.38 4.82
CA ASP A 491 -9.30 22.43 4.87
C ASP A 491 -9.90 21.08 5.31
N LYS A 492 -11.03 21.12 6.03
CA LYS A 492 -11.59 19.91 6.65
C LYS A 492 -12.27 18.98 5.64
N ASP A 493 -12.80 19.54 4.56
CA ASP A 493 -13.62 18.81 3.60
C ASP A 493 -12.81 18.35 2.40
N SER A 494 -12.01 19.25 1.82
CA SER A 494 -11.12 18.95 0.68
C SER A 494 -9.81 18.27 1.09
N LEU A 495 -9.34 18.50 2.33
CA LEU A 495 -8.02 18.12 2.83
C LEU A 495 -6.83 18.80 2.12
N GLU A 496 -7.09 19.80 1.28
CA GLU A 496 -6.05 20.63 0.67
C GLU A 496 -5.52 21.67 1.66
N SER A 497 -4.25 22.06 1.53
CA SER A 497 -3.65 23.15 2.29
C SER A 497 -4.45 24.43 2.08
N VAL A 498 -4.70 25.15 3.18
CA VAL A 498 -5.39 26.45 3.12
C VAL A 498 -4.55 27.53 2.41
N ALA A 499 -3.23 27.31 2.30
CA ALA A 499 -2.29 28.25 1.69
C ALA A 499 -1.90 27.90 0.25
N CYS A 500 -2.13 26.66 -0.19
CA CYS A 500 -1.71 26.20 -1.51
C CYS A 500 -2.61 25.06 -2.03
N ARG A 501 -3.39 25.35 -3.09
CA ARG A 501 -4.26 24.36 -3.73
C ARG A 501 -3.45 23.23 -4.36
N GLY A 502 -3.98 22.00 -4.31
CA GLY A 502 -3.33 20.79 -4.78
C GLY A 502 -2.27 20.21 -3.83
N LEU A 503 -1.94 20.89 -2.73
CA LEU A 503 -1.10 20.33 -1.66
C LEU A 503 -1.99 19.68 -0.60
N PHE A 504 -1.70 18.43 -0.23
CA PHE A 504 -2.43 17.68 0.80
C PHE A 504 -1.49 17.38 1.98
N PRO A 505 -1.42 18.24 3.02
CA PRO A 505 -0.69 17.93 4.24
C PRO A 505 -1.27 16.68 4.90
N CYS A 506 -0.46 15.65 5.15
CA CYS A 506 -0.96 14.33 5.51
C CYS A 506 -0.15 13.67 6.64
N GLY A 507 -0.85 12.88 7.46
CA GLY A 507 -0.25 12.02 8.48
C GLY A 507 0.35 12.80 9.66
N GLU A 508 1.30 12.16 10.35
CA GLU A 508 1.84 12.68 11.60
C GLU A 508 2.63 13.96 11.41
N GLY A 509 3.43 14.08 10.34
CA GLY A 509 4.25 15.26 10.06
C GLY A 509 3.43 16.53 9.92
N ALA A 510 2.29 16.45 9.24
CA ALA A 510 1.34 17.55 9.13
C ALA A 510 0.53 17.79 10.41
N GLY A 511 0.61 16.90 11.39
CA GLY A 511 -0.07 16.98 12.68
C GLY A 511 -1.47 16.37 12.71
N TYR A 512 -1.87 15.54 11.72
CA TYR A 512 -3.23 14.98 11.58
C TYR A 512 -3.39 13.52 12.03
N ALA A 513 -2.29 12.89 12.44
CA ALA A 513 -2.24 11.51 12.94
C ALA A 513 -1.29 11.39 14.14
N GLY A 514 -1.29 10.25 14.82
CA GLY A 514 -0.42 9.97 15.98
C GLY A 514 -0.14 8.48 16.19
N GLY A 515 -0.06 7.73 15.10
CA GLY A 515 0.24 6.29 15.09
C GLY A 515 -0.03 5.69 13.71
N ILE A 516 0.53 4.50 13.46
CA ILE A 516 0.53 3.78 12.16
C ILE A 516 -0.85 3.78 11.50
N THR A 517 -1.87 3.25 12.19
CA THR A 517 -3.23 3.13 11.65
C THR A 517 -3.86 4.48 11.36
N SER A 518 -3.73 5.45 12.28
CA SER A 518 -4.30 6.79 12.06
C SER A 518 -3.63 7.52 10.90
N ALA A 519 -2.32 7.32 10.69
CA ALA A 519 -1.58 7.88 9.57
C ALA A 519 -1.98 7.22 8.25
N ALA A 520 -2.06 5.89 8.20
CA ALA A 520 -2.55 5.14 7.05
C ALA A 520 -3.98 5.55 6.66
N MET A 521 -4.89 5.67 7.64
CA MET A 521 -6.25 6.16 7.42
C MET A 521 -6.27 7.59 6.86
N ASP A 522 -5.36 8.45 7.32
CA ASP A 522 -5.25 9.82 6.81
C ASP A 522 -4.74 9.86 5.36
N GLY A 523 -3.78 8.98 5.03
CA GLY A 523 -3.32 8.75 3.66
C GLY A 523 -4.44 8.27 2.73
N LEU A 524 -5.24 7.31 3.22
CA LEU A 524 -6.43 6.83 2.49
C LEU A 524 -7.42 7.97 2.23
N LYS A 525 -7.70 8.82 3.22
CA LYS A 525 -8.58 9.99 3.06
C LYS A 525 -8.06 10.98 2.01
N CYS A 526 -6.75 11.26 2.00
CA CYS A 526 -6.17 12.12 0.97
C CYS A 526 -6.31 11.48 -0.43
N ALA A 527 -6.06 10.18 -0.56
CA ALA A 527 -6.25 9.45 -1.82
C ALA A 527 -7.71 9.48 -2.30
N GLU A 528 -8.67 9.30 -1.40
CA GLU A 528 -10.10 9.41 -1.70
C GLU A 528 -10.45 10.80 -2.23
N LYS A 529 -9.98 11.87 -1.58
CA LYS A 529 -10.28 13.25 -2.01
C LYS A 529 -9.73 13.57 -3.38
N ILE A 530 -8.53 13.07 -3.66
CA ILE A 530 -7.94 13.16 -4.99
C ILE A 530 -8.83 12.40 -6.00
N ALA A 531 -9.26 11.18 -5.68
CA ALA A 531 -10.07 10.38 -6.57
C ALA A 531 -11.50 10.92 -6.75
N GLU A 532 -12.10 11.56 -5.75
CA GLU A 532 -13.41 12.24 -5.87
C GLU A 532 -13.36 13.43 -6.84
N GLN A 533 -12.22 14.12 -6.89
CA GLN A 533 -12.05 15.30 -7.72
C GLN A 533 -11.59 14.94 -9.14
N TYR A 534 -10.65 14.01 -9.24
CA TYR A 534 -9.97 13.69 -10.47
C TYR A 534 -10.40 12.35 -11.05
N SER A 535 -10.28 12.21 -12.36
CA SER A 535 -10.07 10.91 -13.00
C SER A 535 -8.58 10.74 -13.29
N PRO A 536 -8.04 9.52 -13.22
CA PRO A 536 -6.64 9.27 -13.57
C PRO A 536 -6.45 9.71 -15.03
N GLY A 537 -5.68 10.77 -15.28
CA GLY A 537 -5.48 11.24 -16.64
C GLY A 537 -4.36 10.47 -17.33
N ASN A 538 -4.67 10.10 -18.58
CA ASN A 538 -4.15 8.91 -19.24
C ASN A 538 -4.26 7.70 -18.31
N ALA A 539 -5.48 7.35 -17.89
CA ALA A 539 -6.34 6.39 -18.58
C ALA A 539 -5.58 5.13 -19.00
N LEU A 540 -6.13 3.94 -18.73
CA LEU A 540 -5.92 2.78 -19.60
C LEU A 540 -5.96 3.30 -21.03
N ILE A 541 -4.83 3.32 -21.74
CA ILE A 541 -4.75 3.76 -23.14
C ILE A 541 -5.90 3.08 -23.86
N THR A 542 -6.97 3.78 -24.25
CA THR A 542 -8.17 3.05 -24.68
C THR A 542 -7.91 2.39 -26.03
N LYS A 543 -8.71 1.39 -26.41
CA LYS A 543 -8.64 0.84 -27.78
C LYS A 543 -8.82 1.93 -28.85
N LYS A 544 -9.50 3.04 -28.54
CA LYS A 544 -9.64 4.20 -29.44
C LYS A 544 -8.33 4.98 -29.57
N ASP A 545 -7.61 5.18 -28.46
CA ASP A 545 -6.35 5.92 -28.43
C ASP A 545 -5.25 5.14 -29.16
N LEU A 546 -5.17 3.81 -28.94
CA LEU A 546 -4.27 2.94 -29.70
C LEU A 546 -4.51 3.05 -31.21
N ARG A 547 -5.77 3.08 -31.64
CA ARG A 547 -6.11 3.23 -33.07
C ARG A 547 -5.65 4.56 -33.64
N ALA A 548 -5.84 5.65 -32.90
CA ALA A 548 -5.41 6.97 -33.33
C ALA A 548 -3.88 7.05 -33.44
N GLU A 549 -3.17 6.54 -32.44
CA GLU A 549 -1.71 6.57 -32.41
C GLU A 549 -1.08 5.71 -33.51
N VAL A 550 -1.57 4.48 -33.73
CA VAL A 550 -1.10 3.62 -34.82
C VAL A 550 -1.40 4.22 -36.18
N ALA A 551 -2.57 4.85 -36.37
CA ALA A 551 -2.88 5.54 -37.61
C ALA A 551 -1.88 6.66 -37.89
N GLU A 552 -1.42 7.38 -36.86
CA GLU A 552 -0.41 8.42 -36.99
C GLU A 552 1.00 7.85 -37.24
N ARG A 553 1.40 6.79 -36.53
CA ARG A 553 2.66 6.07 -36.80
C ARG A 553 2.73 5.59 -38.26
N ARG A 554 1.61 5.05 -38.79
CA ARG A 554 1.49 4.64 -40.19
C ARG A 554 1.69 5.79 -41.17
N LYS A 555 1.06 6.95 -40.96
CA LYS A 555 1.25 8.13 -41.82
C LYS A 555 2.72 8.58 -41.88
N ASN A 556 3.42 8.47 -40.76
CA ASN A 556 4.81 8.89 -40.62
C ASN A 556 5.84 7.82 -41.02
N THR A 557 5.39 6.63 -41.44
CA THR A 557 6.28 5.58 -41.94
C THR A 557 6.67 5.85 -43.40
N SER A 558 7.97 5.84 -43.71
CA SER A 558 8.47 6.01 -45.08
C SER A 558 8.12 4.81 -45.98
N GLU A 559 8.00 5.03 -47.30
CA GLU A 559 7.76 3.92 -48.26
C GLU A 559 8.88 2.89 -48.24
N LYS A 560 10.13 3.32 -48.06
CA LYS A 560 11.30 2.44 -47.96
C LYS A 560 11.19 1.49 -46.77
N ASP A 561 10.80 2.01 -45.60
CA ASP A 561 10.63 1.19 -44.39
C ASP A 561 9.47 0.20 -44.57
N ARG A 562 8.36 0.63 -45.18
CA ARG A 562 7.22 -0.25 -45.47
C ARG A 562 7.61 -1.43 -46.35
N GLU A 563 8.34 -1.20 -47.45
CA GLU A 563 8.78 -2.28 -48.33
C GLU A 563 9.76 -3.24 -47.65
N GLN A 564 10.65 -2.72 -46.79
CA GLN A 564 11.54 -3.55 -45.99
C GLN A 564 10.76 -4.40 -44.98
N TRP A 565 9.79 -3.82 -44.28
CA TRP A 565 8.98 -4.53 -43.29
C TRP A 565 8.09 -5.58 -43.94
N LYS A 566 7.51 -5.31 -45.11
CA LYS A 566 6.76 -6.31 -45.89
C LYS A 566 7.61 -7.55 -46.18
N LYS A 567 8.86 -7.35 -46.60
CA LYS A 567 9.78 -8.44 -46.89
C LYS A 567 10.08 -9.26 -45.63
N GLY A 568 10.43 -8.61 -44.53
CA GLY A 568 10.72 -9.30 -43.26
C GLY A 568 9.51 -10.03 -42.69
N LEU A 569 8.32 -9.43 -42.77
CA LEU A 569 7.07 -10.06 -42.36
C LEU A 569 6.76 -11.28 -43.22
N PHE A 570 6.92 -11.19 -44.55
CA PHE A 570 6.72 -12.31 -45.47
C PHE A 570 7.64 -13.49 -45.12
N GLU A 571 8.94 -13.24 -44.93
CA GLU A 571 9.91 -14.28 -44.55
C GLU A 571 9.52 -14.99 -43.24
N ASN A 572 9.22 -14.23 -42.19
CA ASN A 572 8.81 -14.79 -40.91
C ASN A 572 7.46 -15.53 -40.99
N LEU A 573 6.51 -14.98 -41.74
CA LEU A 573 5.18 -15.56 -41.88
C LEU A 573 5.21 -16.85 -42.71
N THR A 574 6.02 -16.93 -43.76
CA THR A 574 6.23 -18.18 -44.51
C THR A 574 6.77 -19.27 -43.60
N GLY A 575 7.78 -18.96 -42.77
CA GLY A 575 8.32 -19.92 -41.81
C GLY A 575 7.29 -20.38 -40.77
N VAL A 576 6.43 -19.47 -40.30
CA VAL A 576 5.33 -19.84 -39.40
C VAL A 576 4.29 -20.70 -40.11
N MET A 577 3.92 -20.38 -41.36
CA MET A 577 2.96 -21.16 -42.15
C MET A 577 3.46 -22.58 -42.38
N ASP A 578 4.74 -22.76 -42.72
CA ASP A 578 5.33 -24.09 -42.90
C ASP A 578 5.28 -24.95 -41.62
N ASP A 579 5.37 -24.32 -40.46
CA ASP A 579 5.27 -24.98 -39.15
C ASP A 579 3.82 -25.32 -38.76
N VAL A 580 2.85 -24.44 -39.05
CA VAL A 580 1.45 -24.63 -38.60
C VAL A 580 0.55 -25.34 -39.60
N LEU A 581 0.92 -25.42 -40.88
CA LEU A 581 0.10 -26.05 -41.92
C LEU A 581 0.05 -27.57 -41.78
N GLY A 582 1.15 -28.23 -41.39
CA GLY A 582 1.24 -29.69 -41.37
C GLY A 582 0.83 -30.30 -42.73
N ASP A 583 -0.06 -31.30 -42.71
CA ASP A 583 -0.69 -31.90 -43.90
C ASP A 583 -1.89 -31.10 -44.45
N GLY A 584 -2.23 -29.98 -43.79
CA GLY A 584 -3.35 -29.12 -44.14
C GLY A 584 -3.19 -28.47 -45.52
N LYS A 585 -4.31 -28.29 -46.22
CA LYS A 585 -4.35 -27.69 -47.57
C LYS A 585 -5.13 -26.39 -47.64
N THR A 586 -5.44 -25.80 -46.49
CA THR A 586 -6.30 -24.61 -46.39
C THR A 586 -5.68 -23.59 -45.45
N VAL A 587 -5.79 -22.30 -45.80
CA VAL A 587 -5.47 -21.16 -44.91
C VAL A 587 -6.55 -20.10 -45.07
N TYR A 588 -6.99 -19.51 -43.96
CA TYR A 588 -7.82 -18.33 -44.00
C TYR A 588 -6.96 -17.08 -43.80
N ALA A 589 -7.16 -16.07 -44.64
CA ALA A 589 -6.40 -14.82 -44.59
C ALA A 589 -7.32 -13.62 -44.82
N TYR A 590 -6.88 -12.41 -44.48
CA TYR A 590 -7.54 -11.18 -44.91
C TYR A 590 -6.82 -10.58 -46.11
N VAL A 591 -7.51 -9.76 -46.90
CA VAL A 591 -6.88 -8.95 -47.95
C VAL A 591 -6.49 -7.60 -47.35
N SER A 592 -5.18 -7.34 -47.22
CA SER A 592 -4.67 -6.14 -46.54
C SER A 592 -5.02 -4.85 -47.28
N VAL A 593 -5.49 -3.84 -46.55
CA VAL A 593 -5.79 -2.49 -47.08
C VAL A 593 -5.18 -1.39 -46.20
N HIS A 594 -5.16 -0.14 -46.68
CA HIS A 594 -4.85 1.06 -45.89
C HIS A 594 -3.57 0.98 -45.01
N GLY A 595 -2.50 0.35 -45.51
CA GLY A 595 -1.23 0.24 -44.79
C GLY A 595 -1.24 -0.75 -43.63
N GLU A 596 -2.14 -1.73 -43.66
CA GLU A 596 -2.09 -2.93 -42.81
C GLU A 596 -0.80 -3.73 -43.01
N ALA A 597 -0.56 -4.66 -42.08
CA ALA A 597 0.41 -5.73 -42.29
C ALA A 597 0.03 -6.48 -43.58
N ASP A 598 0.99 -6.63 -44.48
CA ASP A 598 0.75 -7.09 -45.84
C ASP A 598 0.44 -8.59 -45.90
N THR A 599 -0.63 -8.95 -46.61
CA THR A 599 -1.01 -10.34 -46.85
C THR A 599 -0.96 -10.73 -48.33
N GLU A 600 -0.74 -9.79 -49.25
CA GLU A 600 -0.79 -10.08 -50.67
C GLU A 600 0.30 -11.06 -51.08
N ALA A 601 1.52 -10.85 -50.60
CA ALA A 601 2.66 -11.71 -50.92
C ALA A 601 2.46 -13.15 -50.43
N ILE A 602 1.97 -13.32 -49.19
CA ILE A 602 1.73 -14.66 -48.61
C ILE A 602 0.56 -15.38 -49.28
N ILE A 603 -0.54 -14.68 -49.61
CA ILE A 603 -1.68 -15.27 -50.32
C ILE A 603 -1.23 -15.82 -51.69
N ARG A 604 -0.48 -15.02 -52.47
CA ARG A 604 0.05 -15.47 -53.77
C ARG A 604 1.01 -16.64 -53.63
N HIS A 605 1.83 -16.66 -52.58
CA HIS A 605 2.76 -17.76 -52.31
C HIS A 605 2.03 -19.06 -51.98
N LEU A 606 1.01 -19.01 -51.12
CA LEU A 606 0.20 -20.17 -50.72
C LEU A 606 -0.58 -20.75 -51.91
N LEU A 607 -1.25 -19.90 -52.70
CA LEU A 607 -1.97 -20.34 -53.91
C LEU A 607 -1.06 -21.03 -54.92
N LYS A 608 0.17 -20.51 -55.14
CA LYS A 608 1.17 -21.14 -56.01
C LYS A 608 1.63 -22.51 -55.54
N ARG A 609 1.56 -22.77 -54.22
CA ARG A 609 1.86 -24.07 -53.61
C ARG A 609 0.68 -25.05 -53.65
N GLY A 610 -0.45 -24.67 -54.25
CA GLY A 610 -1.66 -25.48 -54.28
C GLY A 610 -2.41 -25.52 -52.96
N ILE A 611 -2.12 -24.60 -52.04
CA ILE A 611 -2.87 -24.43 -50.79
C ILE A 611 -4.09 -23.56 -51.10
N ARG A 612 -5.28 -24.02 -50.73
CA ARG A 612 -6.52 -23.25 -50.85
C ARG A 612 -6.48 -22.08 -49.88
N VAL A 613 -6.77 -20.88 -50.37
CA VAL A 613 -6.86 -19.70 -49.52
C VAL A 613 -8.30 -19.19 -49.54
N ALA A 614 -8.85 -18.91 -48.37
CA ALA A 614 -10.13 -18.24 -48.23
C ALA A 614 -9.97 -16.87 -47.58
N VAL A 615 -10.77 -15.89 -48.01
CA VAL A 615 -10.76 -14.53 -47.47
C VAL A 615 -12.17 -14.09 -47.03
N PRO A 616 -12.30 -13.18 -46.07
CA PRO A 616 -13.58 -12.91 -45.44
C PRO A 616 -14.48 -12.02 -46.30
N ARG A 617 -15.79 -12.26 -46.20
CA ARG A 617 -16.88 -11.39 -46.63
C ARG A 617 -17.80 -11.12 -45.45
N VAL A 618 -18.29 -9.89 -45.30
CA VAL A 618 -19.25 -9.53 -44.26
C VAL A 618 -20.65 -9.47 -44.85
N GLU A 619 -21.52 -10.36 -44.40
CA GLU A 619 -22.91 -10.45 -44.83
C GLU A 619 -23.86 -9.94 -43.75
N LYS A 620 -25.06 -9.48 -44.16
CA LYS A 620 -26.13 -9.07 -43.25
C LYS A 620 -27.09 -10.24 -43.05
N ASP A 621 -27.29 -10.64 -41.81
CA ASP A 621 -28.28 -11.64 -41.42
C ASP A 621 -29.31 -11.05 -40.44
N ALA A 622 -30.23 -11.89 -39.95
CA ALA A 622 -31.26 -11.50 -38.99
C ALA A 622 -30.70 -11.10 -37.60
N ALA A 623 -29.45 -11.46 -37.28
CA ALA A 623 -28.77 -11.20 -36.02
C ALA A 623 -27.79 -10.01 -36.10
N GLY A 624 -27.49 -9.50 -37.31
CA GLY A 624 -26.63 -8.35 -37.54
C GLY A 624 -25.70 -8.53 -38.75
N LYS A 625 -24.40 -8.25 -38.55
CA LYS A 625 -23.35 -8.44 -39.57
C LYS A 625 -22.45 -9.61 -39.15
N THR A 626 -22.38 -10.64 -40.00
CA THR A 626 -21.61 -11.86 -39.77
C THR A 626 -20.52 -12.01 -40.83
N MET A 627 -19.37 -12.58 -40.43
CA MET A 627 -18.22 -12.76 -41.30
C MET A 627 -18.12 -14.22 -41.71
N HIS A 628 -18.06 -14.48 -43.02
CA HIS A 628 -17.85 -15.80 -43.61
C HIS A 628 -16.63 -15.79 -44.52
N PHE A 629 -15.92 -16.90 -44.62
CA PHE A 629 -14.75 -17.03 -45.50
C PHE A 629 -15.14 -17.71 -46.82
N TYR A 630 -14.56 -17.26 -47.93
CA TYR A 630 -14.80 -17.84 -49.25
C TYR A 630 -13.48 -18.09 -49.98
N TYR A 631 -13.36 -19.24 -50.63
CA TYR A 631 -12.17 -19.62 -51.37
C TYR A 631 -11.96 -18.73 -52.58
N ILE A 632 -10.69 -18.35 -52.80
CA ILE A 632 -10.25 -17.58 -53.96
C ILE A 632 -9.18 -18.33 -54.73
N SER A 633 -9.17 -18.15 -56.05
CA SER A 633 -8.12 -18.62 -56.96
C SER A 633 -7.10 -17.53 -57.29
N GLY A 634 -7.40 -16.27 -56.96
CA GLY A 634 -6.51 -15.13 -57.13
C GLY A 634 -7.24 -13.80 -57.07
N PRO A 635 -6.56 -12.68 -57.39
CA PRO A 635 -7.12 -11.33 -57.32
C PRO A 635 -8.37 -11.11 -58.17
N GLN A 636 -8.56 -11.90 -59.24
CA GLN A 636 -9.72 -11.84 -60.12
C GLN A 636 -11.04 -12.21 -59.44
N ASP A 637 -10.99 -12.90 -58.30
CA ASP A 637 -12.17 -13.33 -57.54
C ASP A 637 -12.60 -12.28 -56.50
N LEU A 638 -11.89 -11.15 -56.44
CA LEU A 638 -12.16 -10.06 -55.52
C LEU A 638 -12.93 -8.92 -56.22
N GLU A 639 -13.83 -8.30 -55.48
CA GLU A 639 -14.55 -7.08 -55.86
C GLU A 639 -14.51 -6.06 -54.71
N ARG A 640 -14.73 -4.78 -55.00
CA ARG A 640 -14.82 -3.76 -53.94
C ARG A 640 -16.15 -3.91 -53.21
N GLY A 641 -16.08 -4.25 -51.93
CA GLY A 641 -17.21 -4.36 -51.02
C GLY A 641 -17.45 -3.09 -50.20
N GLY A 642 -18.06 -3.23 -49.02
CA GLY A 642 -18.29 -2.12 -48.11
C GLY A 642 -16.99 -1.60 -47.48
N PHE A 643 -16.93 -0.31 -47.13
CA PHE A 643 -15.75 0.34 -46.51
C PHE A 643 -14.46 0.28 -47.34
N ASP A 644 -14.57 0.20 -48.67
CA ASP A 644 -13.43 0.17 -49.60
C ASP A 644 -12.52 -1.08 -49.47
N LEU A 645 -13.05 -2.13 -48.83
CA LEU A 645 -12.40 -3.43 -48.68
C LEU A 645 -12.57 -4.28 -49.94
N LEU A 646 -11.58 -5.10 -50.25
CA LEU A 646 -11.70 -6.13 -51.29
C LEU A 646 -12.30 -7.39 -50.68
N GLU A 647 -13.45 -7.81 -51.21
CA GLU A 647 -14.22 -8.97 -50.74
C GLU A 647 -14.37 -10.00 -51.86
N PRO A 648 -14.56 -11.30 -51.55
CA PRO A 648 -14.91 -12.33 -52.53
C PRO A 648 -16.20 -12.00 -53.30
N LYS A 649 -16.19 -12.27 -54.61
CA LYS A 649 -17.39 -12.21 -55.46
C LYS A 649 -18.45 -13.21 -55.01
N SER A 650 -19.71 -12.92 -55.31
CA SER A 650 -20.86 -13.77 -54.94
C SER A 650 -20.84 -15.22 -55.48
N GLY A 651 -19.99 -15.52 -56.46
CA GLY A 651 -19.82 -16.87 -57.01
C GLY A 651 -18.74 -17.72 -56.32
N CYS A 652 -18.00 -17.18 -55.35
CA CYS A 652 -16.97 -17.92 -54.64
C CYS A 652 -17.59 -19.00 -53.73
N GLU A 653 -16.92 -20.15 -53.64
CA GLU A 653 -17.30 -21.24 -52.74
C GLU A 653 -17.05 -20.83 -51.29
N GLN A 654 -18.05 -20.99 -50.41
CA GLN A 654 -17.89 -20.73 -48.98
C GLN A 654 -16.97 -21.80 -48.36
N ALA A 655 -16.04 -21.36 -47.52
CA ALA A 655 -15.10 -22.23 -46.85
C ALA A 655 -15.71 -22.92 -45.62
N ASP A 656 -15.30 -24.16 -45.40
CA ASP A 656 -15.88 -25.10 -44.44
C ASP A 656 -14.85 -25.79 -43.52
N ASP A 657 -13.55 -25.54 -43.72
CA ASP A 657 -12.47 -26.08 -42.90
C ASP A 657 -12.36 -25.30 -41.58
N LYS A 658 -12.82 -25.90 -40.48
CA LYS A 658 -12.86 -25.29 -39.15
C LYS A 658 -11.58 -25.44 -38.32
N THR A 659 -10.54 -26.03 -38.90
CA THR A 659 -9.29 -26.37 -38.20
C THR A 659 -8.06 -25.72 -38.80
N CYS A 660 -8.20 -25.11 -39.98
CA CYS A 660 -7.09 -24.49 -40.68
C CYS A 660 -6.48 -23.28 -39.91
N PRO A 661 -5.21 -22.93 -40.18
CA PRO A 661 -4.63 -21.69 -39.68
C PRO A 661 -5.34 -20.45 -40.23
N VAL A 662 -5.55 -19.45 -39.38
CA VAL A 662 -6.21 -18.18 -39.71
C VAL A 662 -5.25 -17.01 -39.46
N ILE A 663 -4.87 -16.32 -40.53
CA ILE A 663 -4.09 -15.09 -40.49
C ILE A 663 -5.02 -13.93 -40.18
N THR A 664 -4.72 -13.20 -39.10
CA THR A 664 -5.60 -12.15 -38.56
C THR A 664 -4.95 -10.78 -38.47
N PRO A 665 -5.68 -9.71 -38.81
CA PRO A 665 -5.19 -8.34 -38.70
C PRO A 665 -5.26 -7.85 -37.25
N GLY A 666 -4.51 -6.80 -36.95
CA GLY A 666 -4.65 -6.04 -35.71
C GLY A 666 -4.09 -4.63 -35.83
N VAL A 667 -4.54 -3.76 -34.91
CA VAL A 667 -4.11 -2.37 -34.84
C VAL A 667 -2.95 -2.23 -33.87
N ALA A 668 -3.08 -2.78 -32.67
CA ALA A 668 -2.06 -2.70 -31.62
C ALA A 668 -1.90 -4.03 -30.91
N PHE A 669 -0.68 -4.30 -30.45
CA PHE A 669 -0.25 -5.54 -29.81
C PHE A 669 0.63 -5.24 -28.59
N CYS A 670 0.75 -6.19 -27.66
CA CYS A 670 1.75 -6.15 -26.59
C CYS A 670 2.46 -7.50 -26.44
N ASP A 671 3.52 -7.52 -25.64
CA ASP A 671 4.38 -8.71 -25.46
C ASP A 671 3.65 -9.83 -24.70
N GLU A 672 2.59 -9.50 -23.94
CA GLU A 672 1.65 -10.44 -23.34
C GLU A 672 0.62 -10.99 -24.34
N GLY A 673 0.77 -10.72 -25.64
CA GLY A 673 -0.03 -11.31 -26.71
C GLY A 673 -1.45 -10.76 -26.88
N TRP A 674 -1.83 -9.70 -26.16
CA TRP A 674 -3.13 -9.07 -26.36
C TRP A 674 -3.17 -8.25 -27.65
N ARG A 675 -4.34 -8.24 -28.31
CA ARG A 675 -4.59 -7.57 -29.58
C ARG A 675 -5.73 -6.57 -29.47
N CYS A 676 -5.55 -5.37 -30.03
CA CYS A 676 -6.64 -4.45 -30.32
C CYS A 676 -6.99 -4.51 -31.82
N GLY A 677 -8.22 -4.89 -32.17
CA GLY A 677 -8.74 -4.81 -33.54
C GLY A 677 -9.33 -3.43 -33.89
N TYR A 678 -9.85 -3.29 -35.12
CA TYR A 678 -10.45 -2.05 -35.64
C TYR A 678 -11.82 -1.68 -35.05
N GLY A 679 -12.39 -2.53 -34.19
CA GLY A 679 -13.61 -2.21 -33.43
C GLY A 679 -14.88 -2.93 -33.87
N GLY A 680 -14.86 -3.67 -34.98
CA GLY A 680 -16.00 -4.48 -35.43
C GLY A 680 -16.19 -5.80 -34.66
N GLY A 681 -15.17 -6.30 -33.96
CA GLY A 681 -15.20 -7.56 -33.20
C GLY A 681 -15.46 -8.82 -34.05
N PHE A 682 -15.26 -8.75 -35.37
CA PHE A 682 -15.59 -9.86 -36.28
C PHE A 682 -14.76 -11.10 -36.01
N TYR A 683 -13.45 -10.95 -35.84
CA TYR A 683 -12.55 -12.08 -35.56
C TYR A 683 -12.80 -12.69 -34.19
N ASP A 684 -13.05 -11.87 -33.16
CA ASP A 684 -13.29 -12.37 -31.81
C ASP A 684 -14.60 -13.17 -31.77
N ARG A 685 -15.65 -12.71 -32.45
CA ARG A 685 -16.90 -13.48 -32.64
C ARG A 685 -16.71 -14.74 -33.49
N PHE A 686 -15.90 -14.67 -34.54
CA PHE A 686 -15.59 -15.82 -35.41
C PHE A 686 -14.88 -16.93 -34.63
N PHE A 687 -13.81 -16.60 -33.89
CA PHE A 687 -13.10 -17.60 -33.09
C PHE A 687 -13.89 -18.10 -31.89
N ALA A 688 -14.81 -17.31 -31.34
CA ALA A 688 -15.74 -17.80 -30.33
C ALA A 688 -16.70 -18.86 -30.89
N ALA A 689 -17.07 -18.77 -32.18
CA ALA A 689 -17.90 -19.75 -32.87
C ALA A 689 -17.10 -20.95 -33.40
N GLU A 690 -15.84 -20.74 -33.79
CA GLU A 690 -14.93 -21.75 -34.36
C GLU A 690 -13.59 -21.74 -33.60
N PRO A 691 -13.51 -22.37 -32.40
CA PRO A 691 -12.39 -22.22 -31.48
C PRO A 691 -11.13 -23.01 -31.86
N ASP A 692 -11.27 -24.02 -32.73
CA ASP A 692 -10.22 -24.99 -33.09
C ASP A 692 -9.21 -24.46 -34.12
N HIS A 693 -9.47 -23.28 -34.68
CA HIS A 693 -8.53 -22.59 -35.56
C HIS A 693 -7.25 -22.17 -34.85
N LYS A 694 -6.11 -22.32 -35.53
CA LYS A 694 -4.84 -21.71 -35.11
C LYS A 694 -4.84 -20.22 -35.46
N ARG A 695 -4.77 -19.37 -34.45
CA ARG A 695 -4.90 -17.90 -34.53
C ARG A 695 -3.53 -17.28 -34.72
N ILE A 696 -3.21 -16.91 -35.95
CA ILE A 696 -1.92 -16.30 -36.30
C ILE A 696 -2.16 -14.81 -36.56
N ALA A 697 -1.78 -13.96 -35.61
CA ALA A 697 -1.86 -12.51 -35.81
C ALA A 697 -0.59 -11.98 -36.47
N ILE A 698 -0.75 -11.01 -37.36
CA ILE A 698 0.38 -10.34 -38.02
C ILE A 698 0.37 -8.84 -37.75
N ALA A 699 1.56 -8.27 -37.61
CA ALA A 699 1.76 -6.87 -37.26
C ALA A 699 3.11 -6.36 -37.78
N TYR A 700 3.27 -5.05 -37.85
CA TYR A 700 4.60 -4.44 -37.86
C TYR A 700 5.05 -4.10 -36.43
N GLU A 701 6.36 -4.08 -36.18
CA GLU A 701 6.90 -3.83 -34.83
C GLU A 701 6.44 -2.50 -34.24
N GLN A 702 6.24 -1.48 -35.09
CA GLN A 702 5.70 -0.18 -34.66
C GLN A 702 4.28 -0.23 -34.08
N GLN A 703 3.59 -1.37 -34.18
CA GLN A 703 2.26 -1.59 -33.60
C GLN A 703 2.32 -2.15 -32.17
N PHE A 704 3.51 -2.34 -31.60
CA PHE A 704 3.69 -2.80 -30.23
C PHE A 704 3.63 -1.65 -29.21
N PHE A 705 3.03 -1.96 -28.06
CA PHE A 705 2.85 -1.11 -26.89
C PHE A 705 3.16 -1.93 -25.63
N ASP A 706 3.44 -1.25 -24.52
CA ASP A 706 3.70 -1.89 -23.23
C ASP A 706 2.50 -2.75 -22.77
N THR A 707 1.28 -2.26 -23.01
CA THR A 707 0.04 -2.99 -22.69
C THR A 707 -1.05 -2.66 -23.71
N VAL A 708 -1.98 -3.58 -23.91
CA VAL A 708 -3.20 -3.38 -24.70
C VAL A 708 -4.42 -3.69 -23.82
N PRO A 709 -5.39 -2.76 -23.66
CA PRO A 709 -6.60 -3.06 -22.91
C PRO A 709 -7.42 -4.14 -23.61
N HIS A 710 -7.91 -5.07 -22.81
CA HIS A 710 -8.71 -6.20 -23.22
C HIS A 710 -9.88 -6.42 -22.25
N ALA A 711 -10.91 -7.11 -22.73
CA ALA A 711 -12.07 -7.56 -21.98
C ALA A 711 -12.17 -9.09 -22.10
N ASP A 712 -13.03 -9.73 -21.30
CA ASP A 712 -13.14 -11.19 -21.22
C ASP A 712 -13.47 -11.89 -22.55
N PHE A 713 -14.05 -11.16 -23.51
CA PHE A 713 -14.39 -11.66 -24.85
C PHE A 713 -13.28 -11.45 -25.90
N ASP A 714 -12.18 -10.77 -25.56
CA ASP A 714 -11.05 -10.64 -26.48
C ASP A 714 -10.22 -11.92 -26.45
N LEU A 715 -10.01 -12.54 -27.61
CA LEU A 715 -9.28 -13.80 -27.72
C LEU A 715 -7.81 -13.56 -28.10
N ARG A 716 -6.91 -14.17 -27.32
CA ARG A 716 -5.46 -14.10 -27.57
C ARG A 716 -5.10 -14.94 -28.82
N PRO A 717 -4.21 -14.45 -29.70
CA PRO A 717 -3.62 -15.26 -30.77
C PRO A 717 -2.69 -16.32 -30.19
N ASP A 718 -2.56 -17.46 -30.87
CA ASP A 718 -1.53 -18.47 -30.57
C ASP A 718 -0.13 -17.95 -30.90
N ARG A 719 -0.03 -17.12 -31.95
CA ARG A 719 1.23 -16.51 -32.40
C ARG A 719 1.01 -15.08 -32.88
N ILE A 720 1.99 -14.22 -32.62
CA ILE A 720 2.10 -12.90 -33.27
C ILE A 720 3.40 -12.89 -34.10
N VAL A 721 3.29 -12.54 -35.37
CA VAL A 721 4.41 -12.47 -36.31
C VAL A 721 4.63 -11.03 -36.73
N THR A 722 5.87 -10.53 -36.55
CA THR A 722 6.32 -9.23 -37.04
C THR A 722 7.45 -9.37 -38.04
N GLU A 723 7.89 -8.26 -38.63
CA GLU A 723 9.10 -8.23 -39.44
C GLU A 723 10.39 -8.44 -38.64
N LYS A 724 10.34 -8.40 -37.30
CA LYS A 724 11.52 -8.53 -36.42
C LYS A 724 11.49 -9.75 -35.50
N ARG A 725 10.32 -10.22 -35.09
CA ARG A 725 10.20 -11.30 -34.12
C ARG A 725 8.92 -12.11 -34.28
N ILE A 726 8.93 -13.31 -33.70
CA ILE A 726 7.79 -14.21 -33.58
C ILE A 726 7.54 -14.46 -32.10
N LEU A 727 6.35 -14.12 -31.63
CA LEU A 727 5.90 -14.40 -30.26
C LEU A 727 4.98 -15.61 -30.27
N ARG A 728 5.15 -16.52 -29.30
CA ARG A 728 4.36 -17.75 -29.16
C ARG A 728 3.65 -17.73 -27.81
N PHE A 729 2.37 -18.06 -27.85
CA PHE A 729 1.48 -18.03 -26.70
C PHE A 729 0.72 -19.35 -26.66
N ASP A 730 1.44 -20.40 -26.25
CA ASP A 730 0.83 -21.71 -26.11
C ASP A 730 -0.20 -21.69 -24.97
N GLU A 731 -1.39 -22.23 -25.21
CA GLU A 731 -2.29 -22.63 -24.13
C GLU A 731 -1.54 -23.66 -23.25
N SER A 732 -1.23 -23.26 -22.03
CA SER A 732 -0.51 -24.07 -21.04
C SER A 732 -1.30 -25.36 -20.66
N PRO A 733 -0.68 -26.35 -19.99
CA PRO A 733 -0.60 -27.76 -20.39
C PRO A 733 -1.66 -28.66 -19.72
N GLU A 734 -2.95 -28.48 -20.01
CA GLU A 734 -4.02 -29.33 -19.43
C GLU A 734 -4.57 -30.42 -20.36
N LYS A 735 -4.16 -30.48 -21.63
CA LYS A 735 -4.66 -31.49 -22.59
C LYS A 735 -3.70 -32.67 -22.87
N SER A 736 -2.50 -32.72 -22.28
CA SER A 736 -1.53 -33.82 -22.53
C SER A 736 -1.54 -34.96 -21.50
N ARG A 737 -2.41 -34.96 -20.48
CA ARG A 737 -2.56 -36.07 -19.52
C ARG A 737 -3.75 -36.98 -19.84
N LYS A 738 -3.91 -37.39 -21.10
CA LYS A 738 -4.74 -38.54 -21.50
C LYS A 738 -4.23 -39.10 -22.82
N THR A 739 -3.10 -39.81 -22.78
CA THR A 739 -2.79 -41.03 -23.56
C THR A 739 -1.27 -41.25 -23.60
N SER A 740 -0.77 -42.08 -22.69
CA SER A 740 0.34 -43.03 -22.90
C SER A 740 0.64 -43.73 -21.56
N ASP A 741 0.25 -45.00 -21.51
CA ASP A 741 0.60 -46.09 -20.58
C ASP A 741 0.48 -45.90 -19.05
#